data_AF-A0A1E4JM95-F1
#
_entry.id   AF-A0A1E4JM95-F1
#
_cell.length_a   1.000
_cell.length_b   1.000
_cell.length_c   1.000
_cell.angle_alpha   90.00
_cell.angle_beta   90.00
_cell.angle_gamma   90.00
#
_symmetry.space_group_name_H-M   'P 1'
#
loop_
_entity.id
_entity.type
_entity.pdbx_description
1 polymer ?
#
loop_
_entity_poly.entity_id
_entity_poly.type
_entity_poly.pdbx_seq_one_letter_code
_entity_poly.pdbx_strand_id
1 'polypeptide(L)'
;MEIRIASAILASPRPLIQKLPLSQLNSPPQTISVRLDKLRFLVEELVLAAALASHATDSDMARMLSRHVAIRIPAFIEHARRLRNSLAASPASAKFKGTVNAFADAFSEYLALTRHKLGAHVQDIDFIERTDIWASIDASKIEYFMQGARELWDSLGELGVPGHQPFATPAALASPAAASVLDYLARDVEIPVTFGTDALAFARANSQTLFNSTPVHQRAGQLALLRRWIRAERELFALFKPHISIARILKARILTDIVSFHDCLITRPVPAGAPQQMDGLDALIVAAGKSPTAIQAFVASNRDDTTIDPIRKVRDRVGGHLEIDPAVPLSTLLAQLDSFDLAGAERHYARLEAAFIQTCRQVEFLKTHLMDGHEVGGMLANPAKVAPFDRSRPDIIVGATTAPTYAQAEMQEQLERWEGGASPFAAAVLDYFRDAFSHAPLATPRERVEEFGSGKRFHRLAIRTSHLFLRDALLAADGEQEEGILALAANCPGFPLELADILAEYHSASGRPPSAALLQALGILTPWWLEDARAIVEGALVSATGPDRLLARAVLLRIYLREEGLARMNGRPSHIGWPLVEAKITSDIPVAEDVAAPIVLASAFLGKDTGIFIRKFDTEYRAFADAALVAARARLGGTLDPARDAALQDLLYSGQLAQAVLCIVTTKPKGQAAATKQTLLQAFAFGLIETGRSTEEGAAVAECLLLCNATEAALDVFDRLSRHEPGNVEPALRVVEVLAGIEGMAGYCRTRIEQIRNHFRLDAANVARLQAVESQLAPR
;
A
#
# COMPACT_ATOMS: atom_id res chain seq x y z
N MET A 1 -34.18 29.75 55.76
CA MET A 1 -33.75 29.97 54.36
C MET A 1 -33.15 28.65 53.88
N GLU A 2 -34.03 27.69 53.61
CA GLU A 2 -33.75 26.34 53.13
C GLU A 2 -35.06 25.89 52.47
N ILE A 3 -35.08 25.67 51.16
CA ILE A 3 -36.24 25.05 50.49
C ILE A 3 -35.72 24.04 49.46
N ARG A 4 -36.10 22.79 49.73
CA ARG A 4 -36.09 21.63 48.84
C ARG A 4 -36.99 21.87 47.62
N ILE A 5 -36.53 21.53 46.42
CA ILE A 5 -37.34 21.38 45.20
C ILE A 5 -37.16 19.91 44.77
N ALA A 6 -38.05 19.01 45.15
CA ALA A 6 -39.35 18.69 44.52
C ALA A 6 -39.20 18.00 43.15
N SER A 7 -39.09 16.67 43.21
CA SER A 7 -39.30 15.75 42.09
C SER A 7 -40.79 15.64 41.78
N ALA A 8 -41.17 15.94 40.53
CA ALA A 8 -42.50 15.67 40.00
C ALA A 8 -42.39 15.26 38.53
N ILE A 9 -42.42 13.96 38.24
CA ILE A 9 -42.91 13.46 36.95
C ILE A 9 -43.95 12.36 37.22
N LEU A 10 -45.13 12.69 36.70
CA LEU A 10 -46.45 12.11 36.77
C LEU A 10 -46.54 10.63 36.36
N ALA A 11 -47.37 9.92 37.12
CA ALA A 11 -47.98 8.65 36.75
C ALA A 11 -49.11 8.84 35.72
N SER A 12 -49.19 7.95 34.75
CA SER A 12 -50.41 7.53 34.04
C SER A 12 -50.20 6.18 33.35
N PRO A 13 -51.26 5.41 33.08
CA PRO A 13 -51.43 4.05 33.60
C PRO A 13 -50.94 2.94 32.66
N ARG A 14 -50.42 1.85 33.25
CA ARG A 14 -50.24 0.56 32.56
C ARG A 14 -51.61 0.01 32.18
N PRO A 15 -51.84 -0.43 30.93
CA PRO A 15 -53.04 -1.18 30.61
C PRO A 15 -53.00 -2.53 31.33
N LEU A 16 -54.11 -2.89 31.97
CA LEU A 16 -54.38 -4.22 32.47
C LEU A 16 -54.24 -5.22 31.31
N ILE A 17 -53.10 -5.92 31.25
CA ILE A 17 -52.99 -7.14 30.48
C ILE A 17 -53.79 -8.19 31.24
N GLN A 18 -54.97 -8.52 30.71
CA GLN A 18 -55.70 -9.73 31.09
C GLN A 18 -54.71 -10.91 31.07
N LYS A 19 -54.51 -11.55 32.23
CA LYS A 19 -53.84 -12.83 32.32
C LYS A 19 -54.67 -13.86 31.55
N LEU A 20 -54.28 -14.12 30.30
CA LEU A 20 -54.69 -15.33 29.60
C LEU A 20 -54.10 -16.56 30.32
N PRO A 21 -54.78 -17.72 30.29
CA PRO A 21 -54.36 -18.90 31.05
C PRO A 21 -52.98 -19.39 30.60
N LEU A 22 -52.17 -19.81 31.59
CA LEU A 22 -50.80 -20.34 31.48
C LEU A 22 -50.73 -21.77 30.89
N SER A 23 -51.54 -22.08 29.88
CA SER A 23 -51.50 -23.36 29.17
C SER A 23 -51.40 -23.11 27.66
N GLN A 24 -50.24 -23.48 27.09
CA GLN A 24 -49.86 -23.43 25.67
C GLN A 24 -49.18 -22.13 25.18
N LEU A 25 -47.89 -21.98 25.48
CA LEU A 25 -46.95 -21.21 24.65
C LEU A 25 -45.78 -22.13 24.26
N ASN A 26 -46.08 -23.14 23.44
CA ASN A 26 -45.03 -23.82 22.68
C ASN A 26 -44.75 -22.95 21.46
N SER A 27 -43.53 -22.43 21.34
CA SER A 27 -43.09 -21.80 20.09
C SER A 27 -43.16 -22.84 18.96
N PRO A 28 -43.50 -22.48 17.70
CA PRO A 28 -43.61 -23.45 16.63
C PRO A 28 -42.27 -24.20 16.45
N PRO A 29 -42.27 -25.53 16.22
CA PRO A 29 -41.05 -26.35 16.11
C PRO A 29 -39.99 -25.79 15.14
N GLN A 30 -40.43 -25.11 14.09
CA GLN A 30 -39.58 -24.43 13.10
C GLN A 30 -38.71 -23.32 13.70
N THR A 31 -39.20 -22.59 14.71
CA THR A 31 -38.44 -21.53 15.41
C THR A 31 -37.34 -22.13 16.28
N ILE A 32 -37.58 -23.29 16.91
CA ILE A 32 -36.58 -24.01 17.72
C ILE A 32 -35.44 -24.52 16.83
N SER A 33 -35.79 -25.17 15.71
CA SER A 33 -34.81 -25.69 14.76
C SER A 33 -33.89 -24.60 14.17
N VAL A 34 -34.44 -23.47 13.72
CA VAL A 34 -33.63 -22.36 13.19
C VAL A 34 -32.67 -21.79 14.23
N ARG A 35 -33.09 -21.71 15.50
CA ARG A 35 -32.23 -21.23 16.59
C ARG A 35 -31.12 -22.21 16.93
N LEU A 36 -31.41 -23.52 16.91
CA LEU A 36 -30.39 -24.56 17.10
C LEU A 36 -29.32 -24.51 16.01
N ASP A 37 -29.71 -24.34 14.74
CA ASP A 37 -28.75 -24.23 13.64
C ASP A 37 -27.81 -23.04 13.83
N LYS A 38 -28.36 -21.87 14.19
CA LYS A 38 -27.58 -20.65 14.46
C LYS A 38 -26.65 -20.81 15.66
N LEU A 39 -27.12 -21.45 16.75
CA LEU A 39 -26.28 -21.71 17.93
C LEU A 39 -25.12 -22.67 17.62
N ARG A 40 -25.39 -23.78 16.93
CA ARG A 40 -24.35 -24.72 16.51
C ARG A 40 -23.29 -24.05 15.66
N PHE A 41 -23.72 -23.24 14.68
CA PHE A 41 -22.82 -22.46 13.84
C PHE A 41 -21.95 -21.47 14.63
N LEU A 42 -22.52 -20.78 15.62
CA LEU A 42 -21.76 -19.88 16.48
C LEU A 42 -20.70 -20.60 17.31
N VAL A 43 -21.01 -21.78 17.85
CA VAL A 43 -20.01 -22.61 18.56
C VAL A 43 -18.92 -23.09 17.60
N GLU A 44 -19.28 -23.50 16.38
CA GLU A 44 -18.31 -23.90 15.34
C GLU A 44 -17.34 -22.75 15.02
N GLU A 45 -17.84 -21.52 14.78
CA GLU A 45 -16.98 -20.38 14.50
C GLU A 45 -16.09 -19.97 15.68
N LEU A 46 -16.57 -20.10 16.92
CA LEU A 46 -15.77 -19.85 18.12
C LEU A 46 -14.59 -20.83 18.23
N VAL A 47 -14.85 -22.12 17.98
CA VAL A 47 -13.81 -23.16 17.97
C VAL A 47 -12.80 -22.93 16.84
N LEU A 48 -13.26 -22.59 15.64
CA LEU A 48 -12.39 -22.30 14.50
C LEU A 48 -11.53 -21.05 14.74
N ALA A 49 -12.11 -19.96 15.26
CA ALA A 49 -11.37 -18.74 15.54
C ALA A 49 -10.32 -18.94 16.64
N ALA A 50 -10.64 -19.70 17.69
CA ALA A 50 -9.68 -20.06 18.73
C ALA A 50 -8.53 -20.91 18.17
N ALA A 51 -8.82 -21.88 17.30
CA ALA A 51 -7.81 -22.71 16.66
C ALA A 51 -6.91 -21.93 15.68
N LEU A 52 -7.47 -20.98 14.93
CA LEU A 52 -6.68 -20.10 14.05
C LEU A 52 -5.73 -19.23 14.86
N ALA A 53 -6.26 -18.64 15.94
CA ALA A 53 -5.43 -17.84 16.83
C ALA A 53 -4.29 -18.72 17.39
N SER A 54 -4.58 -19.93 17.88
CA SER A 54 -3.59 -20.79 18.57
C SER A 54 -2.42 -21.23 17.69
N HIS A 55 -2.58 -21.16 16.37
CA HIS A 55 -1.55 -21.48 15.38
C HIS A 55 -0.96 -20.24 14.72
N ALA A 56 -1.21 -19.05 15.26
CA ALA A 56 -0.63 -17.83 14.73
C ALA A 56 0.89 -17.77 14.97
N THR A 57 1.60 -17.15 14.03
CA THR A 57 3.05 -16.92 14.04
C THR A 57 3.50 -16.04 15.20
N ASP A 58 2.69 -15.06 15.56
CA ASP A 58 2.97 -14.10 16.63
C ASP A 58 1.71 -13.68 17.39
N SER A 59 1.93 -13.07 18.55
CA SER A 59 0.89 -12.65 19.49
C SER A 59 0.00 -11.51 18.95
N ASP A 60 0.48 -10.68 18.02
CA ASP A 60 -0.35 -9.63 17.40
C ASP A 60 -1.34 -10.22 16.39
N MET A 61 -0.89 -11.13 15.52
CA MET A 61 -1.75 -11.86 14.59
C MET A 61 -2.77 -12.70 15.35
N ALA A 62 -2.36 -13.34 16.45
CA ALA A 62 -3.27 -14.11 17.27
C ALA A 62 -4.38 -13.27 17.91
N ARG A 63 -4.03 -12.10 18.47
CA ARG A 63 -5.00 -11.16 19.03
C ARG A 63 -5.94 -10.62 17.96
N MET A 64 -5.41 -10.30 16.78
CA MET A 64 -6.20 -9.88 15.62
C MET A 64 -7.26 -10.92 15.26
N LEU A 65 -6.89 -12.19 15.18
CA LEU A 65 -7.80 -13.31 14.90
C LEU A 65 -8.81 -13.54 16.04
N SER A 66 -8.35 -13.41 17.28
CA SER A 66 -9.16 -13.56 18.49
C SER A 66 -10.30 -12.53 18.60
N ARG A 67 -10.21 -11.39 17.90
CA ARG A 67 -11.31 -10.41 17.83
C ARG A 67 -12.62 -11.02 17.33
N HIS A 68 -12.56 -12.05 16.48
CA HIS A 68 -13.76 -12.74 15.99
C HIS A 68 -14.55 -13.41 17.13
N VAL A 69 -13.86 -13.94 18.14
CA VAL A 69 -14.50 -14.52 19.32
C VAL A 69 -15.33 -13.46 20.06
N ALA A 70 -14.75 -12.29 20.32
CA ALA A 70 -15.45 -11.18 20.95
C ALA A 70 -16.69 -10.71 20.15
N ILE A 71 -16.65 -10.82 18.82
CA ILE A 71 -17.79 -10.50 17.95
C ILE A 71 -18.94 -11.51 18.08
N ARG A 72 -18.64 -12.81 18.25
CA ARG A 72 -19.65 -13.89 18.21
C ARG A 72 -20.36 -14.16 19.54
N ILE A 73 -19.69 -13.96 20.67
CA ILE A 73 -20.26 -14.24 21.99
C ILE A 73 -21.62 -13.55 22.26
N PRO A 74 -21.82 -12.24 21.97
CA PRO A 74 -23.14 -11.62 22.16
C PRO A 74 -24.25 -12.26 21.34
N ALA A 75 -23.96 -12.67 20.08
CA ALA A 75 -24.93 -13.36 19.25
C ALA A 75 -25.30 -14.72 19.86
N PHE A 76 -24.30 -15.45 20.38
CA PHE A 76 -24.52 -16.71 21.06
C PHE A 76 -25.42 -16.55 22.29
N ILE A 77 -25.11 -15.59 23.16
CA ILE A 77 -25.90 -15.27 24.36
C ILE A 77 -27.36 -14.95 23.98
N GLU A 78 -27.56 -14.11 22.98
CA GLU A 78 -28.90 -13.69 22.56
C GLU A 78 -29.71 -14.86 21.98
N HIS A 79 -29.10 -15.67 21.12
CA HIS A 79 -29.76 -16.87 20.59
C HIS A 79 -30.07 -17.90 21.68
N ALA A 80 -29.18 -18.10 22.66
CA ALA A 80 -29.37 -19.01 23.78
C ALA A 80 -30.51 -18.54 24.71
N ARG A 81 -30.56 -17.24 25.03
CA ARG A 81 -31.66 -16.64 25.81
C ARG A 81 -33.01 -16.80 25.12
N ARG A 82 -33.08 -16.54 23.81
CA ARG A 82 -34.33 -16.69 23.03
C ARG A 82 -34.75 -18.15 22.87
N LEU A 83 -33.79 -19.06 22.70
CA LEU A 83 -34.09 -20.50 22.70
C LEU A 83 -34.68 -20.91 24.05
N ARG A 84 -34.07 -20.53 25.18
CA ARG A 84 -34.61 -20.83 26.52
C ARG A 84 -36.03 -20.29 26.71
N ASN A 85 -36.29 -19.07 26.28
CA ASN A 85 -37.63 -18.47 26.35
C ASN A 85 -38.68 -19.24 25.52
N SER A 86 -38.24 -20.07 24.58
CA SER A 86 -39.09 -20.92 23.73
C SER A 86 -39.35 -22.32 24.32
N LEU A 87 -38.70 -22.66 25.45
CA LEU A 87 -38.81 -23.95 26.13
C LEU A 87 -39.73 -23.87 27.36
N ALA A 88 -40.29 -25.01 27.77
CA ALA A 88 -41.08 -25.10 29.00
C ALA A 88 -40.25 -24.77 30.24
N ALA A 89 -40.90 -24.16 31.25
CA ALA A 89 -40.27 -23.86 32.53
C ALA A 89 -39.99 -25.17 33.29
N SER A 90 -38.74 -25.37 33.71
CA SER A 90 -38.29 -26.52 34.50
C SER A 90 -37.10 -26.11 35.37
N PRO A 91 -36.76 -26.87 36.43
CA PRO A 91 -35.55 -26.61 37.21
C PRO A 91 -34.28 -26.59 36.36
N ALA A 92 -34.19 -27.48 35.35
CA ALA A 92 -33.07 -27.53 34.41
C ALA A 92 -33.04 -26.28 33.50
N SER A 93 -34.20 -25.84 32.99
CA SER A 93 -34.32 -24.59 32.20
C SER A 93 -33.97 -23.33 33.02
N ALA A 94 -34.29 -23.34 34.32
CA ALA A 94 -33.89 -22.27 35.24
C ALA A 94 -32.37 -22.27 35.51
N LYS A 95 -31.77 -23.45 35.68
CA LYS A 95 -30.31 -23.62 35.80
C LYS A 95 -29.60 -23.11 34.53
N PHE A 96 -30.05 -23.55 33.35
CA PHE A 96 -29.53 -23.09 32.06
C PHE A 96 -29.60 -21.56 31.92
N LYS A 97 -30.75 -20.95 32.28
CA LYS A 97 -30.89 -19.49 32.33
C LYS A 97 -29.83 -18.83 33.21
N GLY A 98 -29.60 -19.39 34.41
CA GLY A 98 -28.58 -18.92 35.34
C GLY A 98 -27.18 -18.95 34.73
N THR A 99 -26.80 -20.06 34.11
CA THR A 99 -25.50 -20.22 33.45
C THR A 99 -25.33 -19.26 32.27
N VAL A 100 -26.34 -19.09 31.40
CA VAL A 100 -26.27 -18.13 30.28
C VAL A 100 -26.14 -16.70 30.79
N ASN A 101 -26.78 -16.35 31.90
CA ASN A 101 -26.64 -15.01 32.48
C ASN A 101 -25.26 -14.79 33.09
N ALA A 102 -24.72 -15.76 33.84
CA ALA A 102 -23.35 -15.68 34.35
C ALA A 102 -22.32 -15.55 33.21
N PHE A 103 -22.52 -16.29 32.12
CA PHE A 103 -21.69 -16.18 30.91
C PHE A 103 -21.79 -14.81 30.24
N ALA A 104 -22.98 -14.19 30.23
CA ALA A 104 -23.18 -12.85 29.73
C ALA A 104 -22.56 -11.76 30.62
N ASP A 105 -22.59 -11.95 31.94
CA ASP A 105 -21.95 -11.06 32.91
C ASP A 105 -20.43 -11.11 32.73
N ALA A 106 -19.85 -12.31 32.61
CA ALA A 106 -18.43 -12.50 32.29
C ALA A 106 -18.04 -11.85 30.94
N PHE A 107 -18.87 -11.98 29.90
CA PHE A 107 -18.63 -11.28 28.63
C PHE A 107 -18.61 -9.76 28.80
N SER A 108 -19.56 -9.23 29.58
CA SER A 108 -19.67 -7.80 29.84
C SER A 108 -18.45 -7.26 30.58
N GLU A 109 -17.88 -8.06 31.49
CA GLU A 109 -16.66 -7.73 32.23
C GLU A 109 -15.39 -7.81 31.36
N TYR A 110 -15.24 -8.86 30.55
CA TYR A 110 -13.94 -9.19 29.95
C TYR A 110 -13.78 -8.88 28.46
N LEU A 111 -14.83 -8.92 27.64
CA LEU A 111 -14.71 -8.81 26.18
C LEU A 111 -15.64 -7.79 25.51
N ALA A 112 -16.62 -7.23 26.22
CA ALA A 112 -17.54 -6.26 25.64
C ALA A 112 -16.81 -5.04 25.06
N LEU A 113 -15.85 -4.48 25.79
CA LEU A 113 -15.10 -3.32 25.34
C LEU A 113 -14.25 -3.64 24.09
N THR A 114 -13.55 -4.77 24.10
CA THR A 114 -12.82 -5.31 22.93
C THR A 114 -13.73 -5.42 21.70
N ARG A 115 -14.92 -6.01 21.86
CA ARG A 115 -15.90 -6.11 20.77
C ARG A 115 -16.26 -4.74 20.23
N HIS A 116 -16.65 -3.80 21.10
CA HIS A 116 -17.19 -2.51 20.69
C HIS A 116 -16.13 -1.60 20.07
N LYS A 117 -14.88 -1.67 20.55
CA LYS A 117 -13.84 -0.70 20.23
C LYS A 117 -12.77 -1.20 19.25
N LEU A 118 -12.55 -2.50 19.15
CA LEU A 118 -11.52 -3.11 18.27
C LEU A 118 -12.05 -4.23 17.35
N GLY A 119 -13.20 -4.83 17.67
CA GLY A 119 -13.74 -6.00 16.96
C GLY A 119 -14.79 -5.64 15.90
N ALA A 120 -16.02 -5.35 16.34
CA ALA A 120 -17.16 -5.04 15.47
C ALA A 120 -17.08 -3.62 14.86
N HIS A 121 -16.34 -2.74 15.53
CA HIS A 121 -15.99 -1.40 15.08
C HIS A 121 -14.55 -1.11 15.51
N VAL A 122 -13.94 -0.09 14.91
CA VAL A 122 -12.70 0.54 15.41
C VAL A 122 -13.05 1.97 15.80
N GLN A 123 -13.10 2.23 17.10
CA GLN A 123 -13.58 3.50 17.66
C GLN A 123 -12.51 4.17 18.51
N ASP A 124 -12.83 5.38 18.98
CA ASP A 124 -11.95 6.14 19.86
C ASP A 124 -11.84 5.47 21.22
N ILE A 125 -10.59 5.32 21.65
CA ILE A 125 -10.15 4.75 22.92
C ILE A 125 -8.95 5.60 23.35
N ASP A 126 -8.90 5.93 24.63
CA ASP A 126 -7.71 6.52 25.24
C ASP A 126 -6.47 5.63 25.01
N PHE A 127 -5.29 6.24 24.97
CA PHE A 127 -4.04 5.53 24.70
C PHE A 127 -3.77 4.40 25.72
N ILE A 128 -3.92 4.67 27.02
CA ILE A 128 -3.64 3.70 28.09
C ILE A 128 -4.69 2.59 28.06
N GLU A 129 -5.96 2.98 27.96
CA GLU A 129 -7.07 2.04 27.90
C GLU A 129 -6.95 1.11 26.69
N ARG A 130 -6.45 1.60 25.56
CA ARG A 130 -6.22 0.81 24.36
C ARG A 130 -5.15 -0.27 24.55
N THR A 131 -4.02 0.08 25.16
CA THR A 131 -2.96 -0.92 25.43
C THR A 131 -3.45 -1.98 26.39
N ASP A 132 -4.23 -1.60 27.40
CA ASP A 132 -4.82 -2.53 28.36
C ASP A 132 -5.86 -3.44 27.72
N ILE A 133 -6.76 -2.90 26.88
CA ILE A 133 -7.73 -3.70 26.12
C ILE A 133 -7.01 -4.68 25.21
N TRP A 134 -6.00 -4.24 24.44
CA TRP A 134 -5.26 -5.12 23.55
C TRP A 134 -4.55 -6.23 24.33
N ALA A 135 -3.87 -5.88 25.41
CA ALA A 135 -3.21 -6.82 26.31
C ALA A 135 -4.20 -7.81 26.95
N SER A 136 -5.43 -7.38 27.19
CA SER A 136 -6.47 -8.22 27.75
C SER A 136 -6.97 -9.30 26.77
N ILE A 137 -6.67 -9.20 25.47
CA ILE A 137 -6.96 -10.28 24.52
C ILE A 137 -5.86 -11.34 24.67
N ASP A 138 -6.15 -12.38 25.44
CA ASP A 138 -5.20 -13.45 25.77
C ASP A 138 -5.82 -14.84 25.54
N ALA A 139 -4.96 -15.85 25.41
CA ALA A 139 -5.38 -17.22 25.11
C ALA A 139 -6.35 -17.79 26.16
N SER A 140 -6.19 -17.42 27.45
CA SER A 140 -7.01 -17.97 28.52
C SER A 140 -8.45 -17.48 28.47
N LYS A 141 -8.68 -16.21 28.15
CA LYS A 141 -10.02 -15.67 27.95
C LYS A 141 -10.67 -16.24 26.70
N ILE A 142 -9.91 -16.37 25.62
CA ILE A 142 -10.42 -16.94 24.37
C ILE A 142 -10.84 -18.40 24.57
N GLU A 143 -10.03 -19.19 25.27
CA GLU A 143 -10.37 -20.55 25.67
C GLU A 143 -11.60 -20.61 26.58
N TYR A 144 -11.67 -19.75 27.61
CA TYR A 144 -12.82 -19.66 28.51
C TYR A 144 -14.14 -19.43 27.77
N PHE A 145 -14.18 -18.46 26.85
CA PHE A 145 -15.40 -18.15 26.10
C PHE A 145 -15.76 -19.20 25.05
N MET A 146 -14.77 -19.80 24.40
CA MET A 146 -14.97 -20.91 23.46
C MET A 146 -15.54 -22.14 24.19
N GLN A 147 -14.90 -22.54 25.29
CA GLN A 147 -15.28 -23.71 26.08
C GLN A 147 -16.64 -23.49 26.78
N GLY A 148 -16.87 -22.30 27.34
CA GLY A 148 -18.15 -21.96 27.96
C GLY A 148 -19.33 -21.98 26.97
N ALA A 149 -19.12 -21.55 25.72
CA ALA A 149 -20.15 -21.66 24.69
C ALA A 149 -20.43 -23.12 24.30
N ARG A 150 -19.39 -23.96 24.23
CA ARG A 150 -19.52 -25.40 23.99
C ARG A 150 -20.27 -26.12 25.12
N GLU A 151 -19.92 -25.86 26.37
CA GLU A 151 -20.60 -26.42 27.54
C GLU A 151 -22.08 -26.01 27.60
N LEU A 152 -22.37 -24.74 27.30
CA LEU A 152 -23.75 -24.27 27.20
C LEU A 152 -24.50 -24.97 26.06
N TRP A 153 -23.87 -25.20 24.91
CA TRP A 153 -24.48 -25.99 23.84
C TRP A 153 -24.80 -27.42 24.30
N ASP A 154 -23.82 -28.14 24.86
CA ASP A 154 -23.99 -29.52 25.28
C ASP A 154 -25.07 -29.66 26.39
N SER A 155 -25.20 -28.66 27.27
CA SER A 155 -26.24 -28.62 28.31
C SER A 155 -27.67 -28.53 27.75
N LEU A 156 -27.87 -28.14 26.49
CA LEU A 156 -29.17 -28.21 25.82
C LEU A 156 -29.67 -29.66 25.67
N GLY A 157 -28.75 -30.63 25.64
CA GLY A 157 -29.09 -32.06 25.64
C GLY A 157 -29.84 -32.47 26.91
N GLU A 158 -29.43 -31.95 28.07
CA GLU A 158 -30.10 -32.20 29.37
C GLU A 158 -31.51 -31.63 29.43
N LEU A 159 -31.81 -30.63 28.60
CA LEU A 159 -33.14 -30.01 28.49
C LEU A 159 -34.07 -30.77 27.53
N GLY A 160 -33.58 -31.79 26.84
CA GLY A 160 -34.36 -32.56 25.86
C GLY A 160 -34.83 -31.71 24.67
N VAL A 161 -34.05 -30.71 24.25
CA VAL A 161 -34.44 -29.82 23.14
C VAL A 161 -34.54 -30.63 21.84
N PRO A 162 -35.70 -30.64 21.15
CA PRO A 162 -35.85 -31.40 19.90
C PRO A 162 -34.85 -30.95 18.83
N GLY A 163 -34.12 -31.91 18.26
CA GLY A 163 -33.12 -31.64 17.21
C GLY A 163 -31.72 -31.27 17.70
N HIS A 164 -31.49 -31.18 19.02
CA HIS A 164 -30.15 -31.03 19.58
C HIS A 164 -29.30 -32.27 19.29
N GLN A 165 -28.01 -32.05 18.97
CA GLN A 165 -27.01 -33.08 18.80
C GLN A 165 -25.74 -32.69 19.60
N PRO A 166 -25.05 -33.65 20.24
CA PRO A 166 -23.76 -33.38 20.89
C PRO A 166 -22.80 -32.66 19.94
N PHE A 167 -22.02 -31.70 20.45
CA PHE A 167 -21.08 -30.98 19.60
C PHE A 167 -19.96 -31.91 19.09
N ALA A 168 -19.70 -31.87 17.78
CA ALA A 168 -18.57 -32.53 17.15
C ALA A 168 -17.53 -31.49 16.70
N THR A 169 -16.25 -31.84 16.79
CA THR A 169 -15.16 -30.97 16.31
C THR A 169 -15.39 -30.58 14.84
N PRO A 170 -15.19 -29.31 14.47
CA PRO A 170 -15.39 -28.86 13.10
C PRO A 170 -14.56 -29.68 12.10
N ALA A 171 -15.18 -30.14 11.01
CA ALA A 171 -14.51 -30.98 10.01
C ALA A 171 -13.28 -30.30 9.38
N ALA A 172 -13.27 -28.96 9.33
CA ALA A 172 -12.13 -28.19 8.86
C ALA A 172 -10.86 -28.46 9.71
N LEU A 173 -10.97 -28.61 11.03
CA LEU A 173 -9.81 -28.89 11.91
C LEU A 173 -9.34 -30.34 11.83
N ALA A 174 -10.19 -31.26 11.40
CA ALA A 174 -9.82 -32.66 11.18
C ALA A 174 -9.19 -32.90 9.79
N SER A 175 -9.19 -31.90 8.90
CA SER A 175 -8.65 -32.01 7.55
C SER A 175 -7.13 -31.93 7.55
N PRO A 176 -6.39 -32.90 6.96
CA PRO A 176 -4.94 -32.83 6.82
C PRO A 176 -4.48 -31.58 6.05
N ALA A 177 -5.27 -31.12 5.08
CA ALA A 177 -4.97 -29.93 4.30
C ALA A 177 -5.05 -28.66 5.16
N ALA A 178 -6.08 -28.53 6.00
CA ALA A 178 -6.19 -27.40 6.92
C ALA A 178 -5.10 -27.45 7.99
N ALA A 179 -4.78 -28.64 8.51
CA ALA A 179 -3.69 -28.85 9.46
C ALA A 179 -2.36 -28.36 8.86
N SER A 180 -2.06 -28.69 7.60
CA SER A 180 -0.85 -28.19 6.92
C SER A 180 -0.81 -26.65 6.80
N VAL A 181 -1.95 -25.98 6.61
CA VAL A 181 -2.00 -24.50 6.58
C VAL A 181 -1.82 -23.92 7.98
N LEU A 182 -2.43 -24.53 9.00
CA LEU A 182 -2.23 -24.15 10.40
C LEU A 182 -0.76 -24.35 10.82
N ASP A 183 -0.14 -25.45 10.45
CA ASP A 183 1.29 -25.72 10.68
C ASP A 183 2.18 -24.70 9.97
N TYR A 184 1.79 -24.25 8.77
CA TYR A 184 2.49 -23.17 8.07
C TYR A 184 2.41 -21.85 8.82
N LEU A 185 1.22 -21.46 9.31
CA LEU A 185 1.07 -20.29 10.17
C LEU A 185 1.87 -20.41 11.47
N ALA A 186 1.98 -21.64 11.97
CA ALA A 186 2.69 -21.92 13.20
C ALA A 186 4.22 -21.94 13.04
N ARG A 187 4.78 -21.68 11.85
CA ARG A 187 6.25 -21.65 11.68
C ARG A 187 6.84 -20.40 12.29
N ASP A 188 8.01 -20.54 12.90
CA ASP A 188 8.78 -19.38 13.32
C ASP A 188 9.30 -18.65 12.08
N VAL A 189 8.94 -17.37 11.97
CA VAL A 189 9.39 -16.49 10.89
C VAL A 189 10.09 -15.30 11.52
N GLU A 190 11.23 -14.91 10.94
CA GLU A 190 11.89 -13.67 11.33
C GLU A 190 11.02 -12.48 10.92
N ILE A 191 10.56 -11.70 11.91
CA ILE A 191 9.70 -10.54 11.66
C ILE A 191 10.54 -9.26 11.76
N PRO A 192 10.75 -8.52 10.66
CA PRO A 192 11.59 -7.33 10.68
C PRO A 192 11.00 -6.24 11.59
N VAL A 193 11.88 -5.39 12.13
CA VAL A 193 11.47 -4.19 12.86
C VAL A 193 10.91 -3.19 11.86
N THR A 194 9.69 -2.71 12.07
CA THR A 194 9.02 -1.73 11.18
C THR A 194 8.63 -0.46 11.92
N PHE A 195 8.48 0.65 11.19
CA PHE A 195 7.79 1.83 11.72
C PHE A 195 6.31 1.52 11.92
N GLY A 196 5.81 1.79 13.11
CA GLY A 196 4.40 1.72 13.46
C GLY A 196 3.84 3.10 13.76
N THR A 197 2.88 3.53 12.96
CA THR A 197 2.13 4.78 13.23
C THR A 197 0.69 4.50 13.62
N ASP A 198 0.32 3.21 13.64
CA ASP A 198 -1.00 2.77 13.99
C ASP A 198 -1.25 2.83 15.50
N ALA A 199 -2.53 2.70 15.82
CA ALA A 199 -3.05 2.81 17.18
C ALA A 199 -2.45 1.80 18.18
N LEU A 200 -1.91 0.67 17.73
CA LEU A 200 -1.40 -0.43 18.56
C LEU A 200 0.11 -0.67 18.38
N ALA A 201 0.81 0.18 17.64
CA ALA A 201 2.23 0.05 17.33
C ALA A 201 3.12 -0.14 18.57
N PHE A 202 2.80 0.53 19.68
CA PHE A 202 3.57 0.46 20.93
C PHE A 202 3.50 -0.92 21.61
N ALA A 203 2.47 -1.71 21.31
CA ALA A 203 2.28 -3.03 21.90
C ALA A 203 3.03 -4.14 21.15
N ARG A 204 3.65 -3.84 20.00
CA ARG A 204 4.34 -4.82 19.16
C ARG A 204 5.84 -4.83 19.42
N ALA A 205 6.44 -6.00 19.55
CA ALA A 205 7.86 -6.15 19.83
C ALA A 205 8.76 -5.67 18.68
N ASN A 206 8.28 -5.80 17.44
CA ASN A 206 8.99 -5.48 16.20
C ASN A 206 8.61 -4.10 15.63
N SER A 207 8.25 -3.12 16.47
CA SER A 207 7.72 -1.83 16.02
C SER A 207 8.43 -0.63 16.66
N GLN A 208 8.92 0.29 15.82
CA GLN A 208 9.33 1.64 16.22
C GLN A 208 8.14 2.58 16.11
N THR A 209 7.70 3.14 17.24
CA THR A 209 6.37 3.77 17.33
C THR A 209 6.44 5.29 17.29
N LEU A 210 5.53 5.89 16.52
CA LEU A 210 5.20 7.32 16.60
C LEU A 210 3.98 7.54 17.51
N PHE A 211 4.05 8.54 18.39
CA PHE A 211 2.96 8.84 19.32
C PHE A 211 1.84 9.67 18.67
N ASN A 212 0.63 9.13 18.71
CA ASN A 212 -0.58 9.80 18.20
C ASN A 212 -1.24 10.62 19.32
N SER A 213 -0.80 11.87 19.50
CA SER A 213 -1.18 12.71 20.65
C SER A 213 -2.40 13.61 20.43
N THR A 214 -2.94 13.69 19.21
CA THR A 214 -4.12 14.51 18.88
C THR A 214 -5.23 13.65 18.27
N PRO A 215 -6.51 14.08 18.31
CA PRO A 215 -7.61 13.32 17.70
C PRO A 215 -7.38 12.99 16.21
N VAL A 216 -6.82 13.93 15.44
CA VAL A 216 -6.54 13.72 14.01
C VAL A 216 -5.45 12.65 13.79
N HIS A 217 -4.40 12.64 14.63
CA HIS A 217 -3.37 11.58 14.60
C HIS A 217 -3.91 10.24 15.09
N GLN A 218 -4.80 10.24 16.09
CA GLN A 218 -5.44 9.02 16.58
C GLN A 218 -6.31 8.37 15.51
N ARG A 219 -7.09 9.17 14.75
CA ARG A 219 -7.89 8.66 13.64
C ARG A 219 -7.04 8.14 12.49
N ALA A 220 -5.98 8.87 12.12
CA ALA A 220 -5.02 8.39 11.15
C ALA A 220 -4.32 7.08 11.59
N GLY A 221 -4.03 6.94 12.90
CA GLY A 221 -3.50 5.71 13.48
C GLY A 221 -4.48 4.53 13.45
N GLN A 222 -5.79 4.75 13.62
CA GLN A 222 -6.80 3.69 13.47
C GLN A 222 -6.94 3.26 12.00
N LEU A 223 -6.86 4.20 11.06
CA LEU A 223 -6.81 3.88 9.63
C LEU A 223 -5.56 3.06 9.29
N ALA A 224 -4.39 3.42 9.81
CA ALA A 224 -3.17 2.63 9.67
C ALA A 224 -3.32 1.21 10.26
N LEU A 225 -3.97 1.07 11.42
CA LEU A 225 -4.24 -0.24 12.03
C LEU A 225 -5.13 -1.11 11.13
N LEU A 226 -6.23 -0.55 10.63
CA LEU A 226 -7.15 -1.24 9.75
C LEU A 226 -6.49 -1.67 8.43
N ARG A 227 -5.54 -0.87 7.89
CA ARG A 227 -4.76 -1.28 6.71
C ARG A 227 -3.96 -2.56 6.96
N ARG A 228 -3.30 -2.64 8.12
CA ARG A 228 -2.53 -3.83 8.52
C ARG A 228 -3.43 -5.05 8.69
N TRP A 229 -4.57 -4.89 9.37
CA TRP A 229 -5.52 -5.97 9.57
C TRP A 229 -6.14 -6.47 8.26
N ILE A 230 -6.64 -5.57 7.41
CA ILE A 230 -7.21 -5.96 6.12
C ILE A 230 -6.16 -6.66 5.25
N ARG A 231 -4.90 -6.19 5.25
CA ARG A 231 -3.81 -6.87 4.54
C ARG A 231 -3.61 -8.30 5.05
N ALA A 232 -3.42 -8.48 6.35
CA ALA A 232 -3.21 -9.80 6.94
C ALA A 232 -4.42 -10.73 6.73
N GLU A 233 -5.64 -10.23 6.92
CA GLU A 233 -6.87 -11.00 6.71
C GLU A 233 -7.05 -11.46 5.25
N ARG A 234 -6.62 -10.66 4.26
CA ARG A 234 -6.63 -11.03 2.83
C ARG A 234 -5.62 -12.13 2.51
N GLU A 235 -4.42 -12.05 3.06
CA GLU A 235 -3.38 -13.08 2.92
C GLU A 235 -3.88 -14.41 3.50
N LEU A 236 -4.46 -14.38 4.70
CA LEU A 236 -5.09 -15.55 5.32
C LEU A 236 -6.28 -16.08 4.53
N PHE A 237 -7.13 -15.20 3.99
CA PHE A 237 -8.30 -15.61 3.20
C PHE A 237 -7.88 -16.39 1.95
N ALA A 238 -6.80 -15.98 1.29
CA ALA A 238 -6.25 -16.70 0.15
C ALA A 238 -5.80 -18.12 0.53
N LEU A 239 -5.12 -18.29 1.67
CA LEU A 239 -4.66 -19.57 2.18
C LEU A 239 -5.82 -20.51 2.55
N PHE A 240 -6.85 -19.99 3.22
CA PHE A 240 -7.98 -20.81 3.70
C PHE A 240 -9.18 -20.87 2.74
N LYS A 241 -9.07 -20.32 1.52
CA LYS A 241 -10.15 -20.33 0.52
C LYS A 241 -10.79 -21.72 0.29
N PRO A 242 -10.05 -22.85 0.27
CA PRO A 242 -10.65 -24.19 0.14
C PRO A 242 -11.45 -24.65 1.36
N HIS A 243 -11.24 -24.04 2.53
CA HIS A 243 -11.87 -24.39 3.80
C HIS A 243 -13.02 -23.44 4.12
N ILE A 244 -14.20 -23.69 3.55
CA ILE A 244 -15.29 -22.72 3.50
C ILE A 244 -15.73 -22.14 4.86
N SER A 245 -15.74 -22.94 5.94
CA SER A 245 -16.08 -22.42 7.29
C SER A 245 -15.06 -21.39 7.78
N ILE A 246 -13.76 -21.57 7.51
CA ILE A 246 -12.71 -20.61 7.86
C ILE A 246 -12.73 -19.41 6.90
N ALA A 247 -12.87 -19.66 5.60
CA ALA A 247 -12.95 -18.60 4.59
C ALA A 247 -14.11 -17.62 4.86
N ARG A 248 -15.25 -18.12 5.36
CA ARG A 248 -16.39 -17.29 5.79
C ARG A 248 -16.04 -16.35 6.95
N ILE A 249 -15.31 -16.84 7.95
CA ILE A 249 -14.83 -16.01 9.08
C ILE A 249 -13.98 -14.87 8.54
N LEU A 250 -12.96 -15.18 7.73
CA LEU A 250 -12.03 -14.19 7.17
C LEU A 250 -12.75 -13.20 6.23
N LYS A 251 -13.65 -13.68 5.37
CA LYS A 251 -14.49 -12.82 4.51
C LYS A 251 -15.35 -11.87 5.34
N ALA A 252 -16.02 -12.36 6.37
CA ALA A 252 -16.85 -11.54 7.27
C ALA A 252 -16.02 -10.45 7.98
N ARG A 253 -14.79 -10.79 8.40
CA ARG A 253 -13.85 -9.88 9.05
C ARG A 253 -13.36 -8.79 8.10
N ILE A 254 -12.93 -9.14 6.88
CA ILE A 254 -12.54 -8.18 5.84
C ILE A 254 -13.66 -7.18 5.57
N LEU A 255 -14.89 -7.65 5.36
CA LEU A 255 -16.05 -6.77 5.11
C LEU A 255 -16.34 -5.84 6.31
N THR A 256 -16.14 -6.33 7.54
CA THR A 256 -16.33 -5.54 8.76
C THR A 256 -15.27 -4.45 8.90
N ASP A 257 -14.01 -4.77 8.62
CA ASP A 257 -12.89 -3.84 8.72
C ASP A 257 -12.92 -2.80 7.58
N ILE A 258 -13.38 -3.17 6.37
CA ILE A 258 -13.64 -2.20 5.28
C ILE A 258 -14.66 -1.15 5.70
N VAL A 259 -15.76 -1.56 6.35
CA VAL A 259 -16.76 -0.59 6.83
C VAL A 259 -16.19 0.28 7.94
N SER A 260 -15.40 -0.30 8.85
CA SER A 260 -14.73 0.47 9.90
C SER A 260 -13.74 1.48 9.30
N PHE A 261 -13.02 1.11 8.23
CA PHE A 261 -12.12 2.00 7.51
C PHE A 261 -12.87 3.17 6.88
N HIS A 262 -13.99 2.88 6.20
CA HIS A 262 -14.85 3.91 5.64
C HIS A 262 -15.35 4.89 6.71
N ASP A 263 -15.92 4.38 7.80
CA ASP A 263 -16.48 5.20 8.89
C ASP A 263 -15.39 5.96 9.68
N CYS A 264 -14.13 5.49 9.66
CA CYS A 264 -12.98 6.22 10.20
C CYS A 264 -12.48 7.31 9.23
N LEU A 265 -12.58 7.11 7.92
CA LEU A 265 -12.12 8.09 6.94
C LEU A 265 -13.12 9.23 6.76
N ILE A 266 -14.42 8.90 6.74
CA ILE A 266 -15.51 9.81 6.38
C ILE A 266 -16.54 9.86 7.50
N THR A 267 -16.88 11.06 7.95
CA THR A 267 -17.83 11.29 9.03
C THR A 267 -19.23 10.87 8.61
N ARG A 268 -19.76 9.83 9.27
CA ARG A 268 -21.08 9.30 8.96
C ARG A 268 -22.18 10.16 9.58
N PRO A 269 -23.21 10.58 8.82
CA PRO A 269 -24.36 11.26 9.39
C PRO A 269 -25.24 10.26 10.14
N VAL A 270 -25.19 10.29 11.47
CA VAL A 270 -26.03 9.47 12.36
C VAL A 270 -26.71 10.35 13.43
N PRO A 271 -27.85 9.91 13.99
CA PRO A 271 -28.48 10.61 15.10
C PRO A 271 -27.52 10.77 16.29
N ALA A 272 -27.63 11.90 17.01
CA ALA A 272 -26.85 12.12 18.22
C ALA A 272 -27.10 11.02 19.26
N GLY A 273 -26.03 10.49 19.85
CA GLY A 273 -26.05 9.37 20.80
C GLY A 273 -26.11 7.97 20.16
N ALA A 274 -26.10 7.88 18.82
CA ALA A 274 -26.00 6.57 18.16
C ALA A 274 -24.66 5.91 18.50
N PRO A 275 -24.60 4.58 18.71
CA PRO A 275 -23.35 3.87 19.00
C PRO A 275 -22.28 4.03 17.91
N GLN A 276 -22.68 4.40 16.69
CA GLN A 276 -21.81 4.62 15.54
C GLN A 276 -21.37 6.09 15.38
N GLN A 277 -21.81 7.00 16.27
CA GLN A 277 -21.47 8.42 16.19
C GLN A 277 -19.98 8.61 16.46
N MET A 278 -19.28 9.15 15.46
CA MET A 278 -17.83 9.31 15.50
C MET A 278 -17.39 10.28 14.39
N ASP A 279 -16.44 11.16 14.68
CA ASP A 279 -15.86 12.05 13.68
C ASP A 279 -14.81 11.29 12.85
N GLY A 280 -15.03 11.23 11.54
CA GLY A 280 -14.06 10.72 10.58
C GLY A 280 -12.87 11.66 10.43
N LEU A 281 -11.85 11.19 9.70
CA LEU A 281 -10.63 11.97 9.46
C LEU A 281 -10.94 13.29 8.73
N ASP A 282 -11.94 13.30 7.85
CA ASP A 282 -12.45 14.49 7.16
C ASP A 282 -12.83 15.63 8.12
N ALA A 283 -13.70 15.36 9.10
CA ALA A 283 -14.15 16.37 10.07
C ALA A 283 -13.01 16.81 10.98
N LEU A 284 -12.14 15.89 11.39
CA LEU A 284 -11.00 16.20 12.28
C LEU A 284 -9.95 17.07 11.59
N ILE A 285 -9.70 16.90 10.28
CA ILE A 285 -8.82 17.78 9.50
C ILE A 285 -9.40 19.20 9.42
N VAL A 286 -10.71 19.33 9.20
CA VAL A 286 -11.40 20.63 9.21
C VAL A 286 -11.29 21.29 10.58
N ALA A 287 -11.53 20.55 11.66
CA ALA A 287 -11.37 21.03 13.03
C ALA A 287 -9.94 21.49 13.34
N ALA A 288 -8.93 20.88 12.71
CA ALA A 288 -7.53 21.28 12.78
C ALA A 288 -7.15 22.46 11.86
N GLY A 289 -8.12 23.10 11.21
CA GLY A 289 -7.90 24.29 10.36
C GLY A 289 -7.27 24.00 9.01
N LYS A 290 -7.41 22.77 8.49
CA LYS A 290 -6.94 22.35 7.17
C LYS A 290 -8.09 21.87 6.30
N SER A 291 -7.85 21.75 4.98
CA SER A 291 -8.85 21.25 4.04
C SER A 291 -8.59 19.77 3.70
N PRO A 292 -9.56 18.85 3.87
CA PRO A 292 -9.44 17.45 3.49
C PRO A 292 -9.76 17.24 2.00
N THR A 293 -9.06 17.93 1.10
CA THR A 293 -9.40 17.99 -0.34
C THR A 293 -9.45 16.62 -1.01
N ALA A 294 -8.51 15.71 -0.72
CA ALA A 294 -8.53 14.35 -1.26
C ALA A 294 -9.75 13.54 -0.80
N ILE A 295 -10.16 13.64 0.47
CA ILE A 295 -11.37 12.96 0.97
C ILE A 295 -12.61 13.59 0.36
N GLN A 296 -12.68 14.92 0.26
CA GLN A 296 -13.79 15.62 -0.38
C GLN A 296 -13.96 15.21 -1.85
N ALA A 297 -12.86 15.10 -2.61
CA ALA A 297 -12.89 14.63 -3.99
C ALA A 297 -13.39 13.18 -4.10
N PHE A 298 -12.96 12.30 -3.18
CA PHE A 298 -13.48 10.95 -3.08
C PHE A 298 -15.00 10.95 -2.81
N VAL A 299 -15.46 11.67 -1.79
CA VAL A 299 -16.90 11.71 -1.40
C VAL A 299 -17.77 12.31 -2.51
N ALA A 300 -17.30 13.37 -3.19
CA ALA A 300 -18.03 14.01 -4.26
C ALA A 300 -18.27 13.07 -5.46
N SER A 301 -17.30 12.20 -5.74
CA SER A 301 -17.32 11.29 -6.88
C SER A 301 -17.83 9.88 -6.53
N ASN A 302 -17.87 9.45 -5.26
CA ASN A 302 -18.26 8.09 -4.90
C ASN A 302 -19.78 7.88 -4.78
N ARG A 303 -20.24 6.67 -5.11
CA ARG A 303 -21.63 6.22 -4.91
C ARG A 303 -21.75 5.27 -3.71
N ASP A 304 -21.84 5.84 -2.51
CA ASP A 304 -21.95 5.05 -1.26
C ASP A 304 -23.14 4.06 -1.27
N ASP A 305 -24.25 4.43 -1.91
CA ASP A 305 -25.46 3.62 -2.06
C ASP A 305 -25.21 2.28 -2.77
N THR A 306 -24.28 2.26 -3.72
CA THR A 306 -23.94 1.07 -4.51
C THR A 306 -22.68 0.39 -4.00
N THR A 307 -21.80 1.09 -3.26
CA THR A 307 -20.52 0.52 -2.82
C THR A 307 -20.50 0.09 -1.36
N ILE A 308 -20.80 0.98 -0.41
CA ILE A 308 -20.60 0.71 1.03
C ILE A 308 -21.87 0.16 1.71
N ASP A 309 -23.05 0.62 1.29
CA ASP A 309 -24.32 0.18 1.90
C ASP A 309 -24.60 -1.33 1.72
N PRO A 310 -24.28 -1.97 0.58
CA PRO A 310 -24.36 -3.42 0.46
C PRO A 310 -23.41 -4.15 1.42
N ILE A 311 -22.19 -3.63 1.62
CA ILE A 311 -21.20 -4.20 2.55
C ILE A 311 -21.73 -4.09 3.99
N ARG A 312 -22.24 -2.91 4.38
CA ARG A 312 -22.88 -2.69 5.69
C ARG A 312 -24.03 -3.67 5.94
N LYS A 313 -24.88 -3.91 4.93
CA LYS A 313 -26.00 -4.85 5.04
C LYS A 313 -25.55 -6.29 5.31
N VAL A 314 -24.49 -6.76 4.67
CA VAL A 314 -23.93 -8.10 4.95
C VAL A 314 -23.26 -8.12 6.32
N ARG A 315 -22.46 -7.09 6.64
CA ARG A 315 -21.84 -6.93 7.97
C ARG A 315 -22.89 -7.01 9.09
N ASP A 316 -24.00 -6.30 8.97
CA ASP A 316 -25.02 -6.19 10.02
C ASP A 316 -25.86 -7.46 10.21
N ARG A 317 -25.86 -8.37 9.23
CA ARG A 317 -26.66 -9.60 9.28
C ARG A 317 -25.86 -10.86 9.62
N VAL A 318 -24.60 -10.94 9.19
CA VAL A 318 -23.74 -12.13 9.37
C VAL A 318 -22.27 -11.81 9.67
N GLY A 319 -21.80 -10.60 9.37
CA GLY A 319 -20.41 -10.18 9.60
C GLY A 319 -20.10 -9.81 11.06
N GLY A 320 -20.49 -8.61 11.49
CA GLY A 320 -20.34 -8.12 12.86
C GLY A 320 -21.44 -8.57 13.83
N HIS A 321 -22.48 -9.23 13.31
CA HIS A 321 -23.64 -9.75 14.03
C HIS A 321 -24.14 -11.05 13.38
N LEU A 322 -25.06 -11.76 14.04
CA LEU A 322 -25.86 -12.81 13.41
C LEU A 322 -27.35 -12.47 13.57
N GLU A 323 -28.10 -12.46 12.46
CA GLU A 323 -29.53 -12.10 12.43
C GLU A 323 -30.35 -12.89 13.46
N ILE A 324 -31.09 -12.17 14.29
CA ILE A 324 -31.77 -12.73 15.45
C ILE A 324 -33.18 -13.24 15.10
N ASP A 325 -33.79 -12.67 14.05
CA ASP A 325 -35.11 -13.07 13.58
C ASP A 325 -35.11 -14.55 13.13
N PRO A 326 -35.96 -15.42 13.72
CA PRO A 326 -36.08 -16.81 13.29
C PRO A 326 -36.73 -16.97 11.91
N ALA A 327 -37.36 -15.94 11.34
CA ALA A 327 -37.87 -15.97 9.96
C ALA A 327 -36.75 -16.04 8.91
N VAL A 328 -35.53 -15.64 9.26
CA VAL A 328 -34.36 -15.72 8.39
C VAL A 328 -33.51 -16.93 8.81
N PRO A 329 -33.51 -18.03 8.04
CA PRO A 329 -32.72 -19.21 8.39
C PRO A 329 -31.22 -18.99 8.17
N LEU A 330 -30.38 -19.79 8.85
CA LEU A 330 -28.92 -19.71 8.74
C LEU A 330 -28.45 -19.88 7.28
N SER A 331 -29.04 -20.83 6.54
CA SER A 331 -28.70 -21.09 5.13
C SER A 331 -28.82 -19.85 4.25
N THR A 332 -29.83 -19.00 4.48
CA THR A 332 -30.01 -17.73 3.77
C THR A 332 -28.90 -16.72 4.09
N LEU A 333 -28.45 -16.67 5.35
CA LEU A 333 -27.36 -15.77 5.76
C LEU A 333 -26.01 -16.22 5.18
N LEU A 334 -25.73 -17.53 5.21
CA LEU A 334 -24.52 -18.10 4.63
C LEU A 334 -24.50 -17.93 3.11
N ALA A 335 -25.62 -18.17 2.43
CA ALA A 335 -25.74 -17.93 0.99
C ALA A 335 -25.46 -16.47 0.62
N GLN A 336 -25.96 -15.51 1.42
CA GLN A 336 -25.66 -14.08 1.23
C GLN A 336 -24.17 -13.76 1.38
N LEU A 337 -23.51 -14.33 2.40
CA LEU A 337 -22.07 -14.13 2.58
C LEU A 337 -21.27 -14.78 1.45
N ASP A 338 -21.61 -16.01 1.06
CA ASP A 338 -20.89 -16.76 0.03
C ASP A 338 -21.01 -16.07 -1.33
N SER A 339 -22.20 -15.63 -1.71
CA SER A 339 -22.47 -14.98 -3.00
C SER A 339 -22.03 -13.52 -3.06
N PHE A 340 -21.61 -12.90 -1.95
CA PHE A 340 -21.21 -11.49 -1.95
C PHE A 340 -19.91 -11.26 -2.74
N ASP A 341 -19.86 -10.22 -3.58
CA ASP A 341 -18.68 -9.85 -4.37
C ASP A 341 -17.59 -9.24 -3.48
N LEU A 342 -16.70 -10.11 -2.96
CA LEU A 342 -15.55 -9.69 -2.17
C LEU A 342 -14.57 -8.85 -3.00
N ALA A 343 -14.35 -9.22 -4.27
CA ALA A 343 -13.41 -8.52 -5.13
C ALA A 343 -13.88 -7.07 -5.40
N GLY A 344 -15.19 -6.86 -5.52
CA GLY A 344 -15.81 -5.53 -5.56
C GLY A 344 -15.55 -4.71 -4.29
N ALA A 345 -15.74 -5.32 -3.12
CA ALA A 345 -15.44 -4.66 -1.85
C ALA A 345 -13.96 -4.32 -1.69
N GLU A 346 -13.04 -5.20 -2.09
CA GLU A 346 -11.60 -4.95 -2.07
C GLU A 346 -11.19 -3.81 -3.01
N ARG A 347 -11.80 -3.72 -4.21
CA ARG A 347 -11.60 -2.60 -5.13
C ARG A 347 -12.08 -1.27 -4.52
N HIS A 348 -13.21 -1.28 -3.83
CA HIS A 348 -13.70 -0.10 -3.11
C HIS A 348 -12.74 0.29 -1.96
N TYR A 349 -12.28 -0.68 -1.19
CA TYR A 349 -11.28 -0.46 -0.13
C TYR A 349 -9.98 0.15 -0.67
N ALA A 350 -9.46 -0.33 -1.79
CA ALA A 350 -8.25 0.24 -2.41
C ALA A 350 -8.41 1.74 -2.73
N ARG A 351 -9.61 2.16 -3.15
CA ARG A 351 -9.94 3.58 -3.35
C ARG A 351 -9.98 4.37 -2.04
N LEU A 352 -10.56 3.81 -0.97
CA LEU A 352 -10.54 4.44 0.36
C LEU A 352 -9.11 4.59 0.88
N GLU A 353 -8.29 3.54 0.79
CA GLU A 353 -6.89 3.53 1.21
C GLU A 353 -6.08 4.59 0.46
N ALA A 354 -6.28 4.73 -0.85
CA ALA A 354 -5.60 5.74 -1.63
C ALA A 354 -6.02 7.17 -1.25
N ALA A 355 -7.30 7.42 -0.98
CA ALA A 355 -7.77 8.71 -0.49
C ALA A 355 -7.12 9.06 0.86
N PHE A 356 -6.96 8.08 1.75
CA PHE A 356 -6.21 8.25 3.01
C PHE A 356 -4.72 8.58 2.75
N ILE A 357 -4.03 7.80 1.92
CA ILE A 357 -2.60 8.03 1.60
C ILE A 357 -2.41 9.43 0.98
N GLN A 358 -3.27 9.83 0.05
CA GLN A 358 -3.19 11.13 -0.60
C GLN A 358 -3.44 12.26 0.41
N THR A 359 -4.38 12.07 1.33
CA THR A 359 -4.61 13.01 2.44
C THR A 359 -3.35 13.16 3.30
N CYS A 360 -2.68 12.05 3.64
CA CYS A 360 -1.42 12.09 4.40
C CYS A 360 -0.29 12.81 3.65
N ARG A 361 -0.27 12.76 2.31
CA ARG A 361 0.69 13.52 1.49
C ARG A 361 0.41 15.02 1.48
N GLN A 362 -0.86 15.40 1.44
CA GLN A 362 -1.32 16.80 1.34
C GLN A 362 -1.30 17.54 2.68
N VAL A 363 -1.58 16.84 3.79
CA VAL A 363 -1.65 17.44 5.12
C VAL A 363 -0.33 17.19 5.86
N GLU A 364 0.46 18.25 6.05
CA GLU A 364 1.84 18.18 6.55
C GLU A 364 2.01 17.30 7.80
N PHE A 365 1.17 17.51 8.83
CA PHE A 365 1.29 16.79 10.10
C PHE A 365 0.84 15.32 10.03
N LEU A 366 0.29 14.87 8.90
CA LEU A 366 -0.08 13.46 8.67
C LEU A 366 0.95 12.69 7.84
N LYS A 367 1.96 13.37 7.27
CA LYS A 367 2.98 12.73 6.42
C LYS A 367 3.71 11.58 7.11
N THR A 368 3.86 11.64 8.42
CA THR A 368 4.49 10.58 9.21
C THR A 368 3.78 9.23 9.08
N HIS A 369 2.46 9.22 8.89
CA HIS A 369 1.68 7.99 8.69
C HIS A 369 1.97 7.28 7.36
N LEU A 370 2.70 7.93 6.44
CA LEU A 370 3.20 7.28 5.22
C LEU A 370 4.36 6.32 5.49
N MET A 371 5.03 6.44 6.64
CA MET A 371 6.13 5.56 7.04
C MET A 371 5.65 4.23 7.65
N ASP A 372 4.35 4.06 7.86
CA ASP A 372 3.81 2.83 8.48
C ASP A 372 4.19 1.58 7.67
N GLY A 373 4.82 0.62 8.34
CA GLY A 373 5.22 -0.67 7.76
C GLY A 373 6.61 -0.66 7.09
N HIS A 374 7.30 0.47 7.03
CA HIS A 374 8.68 0.52 6.53
C HIS A 374 9.65 -0.18 7.48
N GLU A 375 10.50 -1.05 6.96
CA GLU A 375 11.55 -1.73 7.73
C GLU A 375 12.62 -0.74 8.22
N VAL A 376 13.16 -1.02 9.41
CA VAL A 376 14.14 -0.19 10.09
C VAL A 376 15.38 -1.03 10.38
N GLY A 377 16.45 -0.81 9.61
CA GLY A 377 17.75 -1.47 9.81
C GLY A 377 18.55 -0.90 10.99
N GLY A 378 19.40 -1.73 11.60
CA GLY A 378 20.40 -1.32 12.59
C GLY A 378 19.87 -0.93 13.97
N MET A 379 18.60 -1.19 14.28
CA MET A 379 18.00 -0.92 15.59
C MET A 379 17.62 -2.21 16.31
N LEU A 380 17.83 -2.24 17.63
CA LEU A 380 17.39 -3.35 18.48
C LEU A 380 15.86 -3.32 18.63
N ALA A 381 15.24 -4.51 18.62
CA ALA A 381 13.82 -4.67 18.93
C ALA A 381 13.48 -4.07 20.30
N ASN A 382 12.25 -3.54 20.43
CA ASN A 382 11.82 -2.89 21.66
C ASN A 382 11.51 -3.96 22.72
N PRO A 383 12.07 -3.91 23.94
CA PRO A 383 11.83 -4.92 24.99
C PRO A 383 10.43 -4.85 25.64
N ALA A 384 9.48 -4.10 25.07
CA ALA A 384 8.16 -3.89 25.66
C ALA A 384 7.34 -5.20 25.66
N LYS A 385 6.88 -5.62 26.85
CA LYS A 385 6.17 -6.90 27.07
C LYS A 385 4.66 -6.76 26.99
N VAL A 386 4.02 -7.60 26.16
CA VAL A 386 2.68 -8.14 26.42
C VAL A 386 2.66 -9.65 26.09
N ALA A 387 2.87 -10.51 27.10
CA ALA A 387 2.74 -11.98 26.97
C ALA A 387 1.48 -12.50 27.69
N PRO A 388 0.91 -13.69 27.37
CA PRO A 388 1.07 -14.53 26.18
C PRO A 388 -0.26 -14.80 25.44
N PHE A 389 -0.21 -14.84 24.12
CA PHE A 389 -1.09 -15.69 23.35
C PHE A 389 -0.26 -16.94 22.97
N ASP A 390 -0.59 -18.08 23.58
CA ASP A 390 0.22 -19.31 23.78
C ASP A 390 1.38 -19.18 24.79
N ARG A 391 1.24 -19.84 25.95
CA ARG A 391 2.29 -19.91 26.97
C ARG A 391 3.49 -20.74 26.53
N SER A 392 3.31 -21.61 25.53
CA SER A 392 4.32 -22.53 25.02
C SER A 392 5.16 -21.94 23.88
N ARG A 393 4.73 -20.82 23.30
CA ARG A 393 5.41 -20.10 22.22
C ARG A 393 5.74 -18.67 22.68
N PRO A 394 6.93 -18.41 23.24
CA PRO A 394 7.34 -17.04 23.50
C PRO A 394 7.41 -16.28 22.17
N ASP A 395 6.91 -15.03 22.16
CA ASP A 395 7.02 -14.14 21.00
C ASP A 395 8.44 -14.18 20.42
N ILE A 396 8.55 -14.31 19.09
CA ILE A 396 9.83 -14.37 18.38
C ILE A 396 10.52 -13.01 18.56
N ILE A 397 11.38 -12.92 19.58
CA ILE A 397 12.41 -11.91 19.64
C ILE A 397 13.41 -12.32 18.57
N VAL A 398 13.39 -11.62 17.43
CA VAL A 398 14.39 -11.80 16.39
C VAL A 398 15.77 -11.70 17.03
N GLY A 399 16.46 -12.84 17.12
CA GLY A 399 17.86 -12.90 17.47
C GLY A 399 18.67 -12.19 16.38
N ALA A 400 19.85 -11.70 16.73
CA ALA A 400 20.75 -11.10 15.74
C ALA A 400 20.93 -12.06 14.56
N THR A 401 20.61 -11.60 13.36
CA THR A 401 20.83 -12.31 12.10
C THR A 401 22.24 -12.89 12.09
N THR A 402 22.38 -14.15 11.69
CA THR A 402 23.68 -14.76 11.45
C THR A 402 24.46 -13.87 10.50
N ALA A 403 25.64 -13.40 10.92
CA ALA A 403 26.44 -12.50 10.11
C ALA A 403 26.81 -13.17 8.76
N PRO A 404 26.68 -12.46 7.63
CA PRO A 404 27.05 -12.99 6.31
C PRO A 404 28.54 -13.34 6.24
N THR A 405 28.90 -14.34 5.41
CA THR A 405 30.29 -14.83 5.30
C THR A 405 31.08 -14.13 4.18
N TYR A 406 30.38 -13.56 3.20
CA TYR A 406 30.93 -12.92 2.00
C TYR A 406 31.83 -13.83 1.16
N ALA A 407 31.63 -15.14 1.24
CA ALA A 407 32.31 -16.08 0.38
C ALA A 407 31.84 -15.89 -1.08
N GLN A 408 32.71 -16.20 -2.04
CA GLN A 408 32.37 -16.06 -3.47
C GLN A 408 31.12 -16.85 -3.86
N ALA A 409 30.95 -18.07 -3.31
CA ALA A 409 29.75 -18.88 -3.55
C ALA A 409 28.46 -18.23 -3.00
N GLU A 410 28.56 -17.57 -1.84
CA GLU A 410 27.43 -16.85 -1.24
C GLU A 410 27.07 -15.61 -2.06
N MET A 411 28.08 -14.84 -2.52
CA MET A 411 27.85 -13.69 -3.40
C MET A 411 27.26 -14.10 -4.76
N GLN A 412 27.69 -15.24 -5.30
CA GLN A 412 27.15 -15.82 -6.53
C GLN A 412 25.67 -16.20 -6.35
N GLU A 413 25.32 -16.86 -5.24
CA GLU A 413 23.94 -17.18 -4.91
C GLU A 413 23.07 -15.92 -4.79
N GLN A 414 23.56 -14.87 -4.12
CA GLN A 414 22.81 -13.61 -4.02
C GLN A 414 22.67 -12.90 -5.37
N LEU A 415 23.67 -12.96 -6.24
CA LEU A 415 23.57 -12.42 -7.60
C LEU A 415 22.54 -13.18 -8.44
N GLU A 416 22.54 -14.51 -8.39
CA GLU A 416 21.53 -15.34 -9.08
C GLU A 416 20.11 -15.06 -8.56
N ARG A 417 19.96 -14.77 -7.26
CA ARG A 417 18.67 -14.34 -6.68
C ARG A 417 18.22 -12.96 -7.17
N TRP A 418 19.17 -12.05 -7.41
CA TRP A 418 18.89 -10.75 -8.03
C TRP A 418 18.40 -10.92 -9.47
N GLU A 419 19.13 -11.70 -10.27
CA GLU A 419 18.79 -11.98 -11.67
C GLU A 419 17.49 -12.80 -11.81
N GLY A 420 17.19 -13.66 -10.83
CA GLY A 420 15.99 -14.52 -10.79
C GLY A 420 14.65 -13.80 -10.54
N GLY A 421 14.64 -12.47 -10.35
CA GLY A 421 13.44 -11.64 -10.57
C GLY A 421 12.29 -11.78 -9.56
N ALA A 422 12.54 -12.03 -8.28
CA ALA A 422 11.47 -12.07 -7.26
C ALA A 422 11.48 -10.83 -6.33
N SER A 423 10.45 -9.97 -6.50
CA SER A 423 10.17 -8.75 -5.71
C SER A 423 10.27 -8.85 -4.17
N PRO A 424 10.07 -9.99 -3.48
CA PRO A 424 10.23 -10.04 -2.03
C PRO A 424 11.68 -10.00 -1.55
N PHE A 425 12.66 -10.36 -2.40
CA PHE A 425 14.05 -10.56 -1.99
C PHE A 425 15.01 -9.48 -2.47
N ALA A 426 14.58 -8.60 -3.39
CA ALA A 426 15.42 -7.55 -3.95
C ALA A 426 16.01 -6.63 -2.87
N ALA A 427 15.22 -6.23 -1.86
CA ALA A 427 15.71 -5.40 -0.76
C ALA A 427 16.80 -6.12 0.07
N ALA A 428 16.58 -7.40 0.38
CA ALA A 428 17.54 -8.22 1.13
C ALA A 428 18.86 -8.41 0.37
N VAL A 429 18.79 -8.61 -0.96
CA VAL A 429 20.00 -8.73 -1.81
C VAL A 429 20.76 -7.39 -1.89
N LEU A 430 20.05 -6.27 -2.02
CA LEU A 430 20.67 -4.94 -2.01
C LEU A 430 21.37 -4.66 -0.67
N ASP A 431 20.73 -5.01 0.44
CA ASP A 431 21.33 -4.85 1.77
C ASP A 431 22.54 -5.76 1.95
N TYR A 432 22.48 -7.01 1.48
CA TYR A 432 23.63 -7.93 1.46
C TYR A 432 24.82 -7.34 0.70
N PHE A 433 24.63 -6.85 -0.54
CA PHE A 433 25.74 -6.30 -1.32
C PHE A 433 26.26 -4.98 -0.73
N ARG A 434 25.39 -4.13 -0.16
CA ARG A 434 25.81 -2.92 0.57
C ARG A 434 26.70 -3.27 1.77
N ASP A 435 26.32 -4.32 2.50
CA ASP A 435 27.09 -4.85 3.62
C ASP A 435 28.42 -5.46 3.14
N ALA A 436 28.39 -6.21 2.04
CA ALA A 436 29.58 -6.80 1.42
C ALA A 436 30.57 -5.75 0.91
N PHE A 437 30.13 -4.64 0.33
CA PHE A 437 31.03 -3.53 -0.05
C PHE A 437 31.63 -2.81 1.17
N SER A 438 30.98 -2.91 2.33
CA SER A 438 31.47 -2.35 3.60
C SER A 438 32.43 -3.27 4.33
N HIS A 439 32.17 -4.58 4.32
CA HIS A 439 32.72 -5.51 5.31
C HIS A 439 33.39 -6.75 4.72
N ALA A 440 33.21 -7.05 3.43
CA ALA A 440 33.93 -8.17 2.81
C ALA A 440 35.45 -7.98 2.93
N PRO A 441 36.25 -9.05 2.91
CA PRO A 441 37.70 -8.95 3.02
C PRO A 441 38.31 -7.93 2.06
N LEU A 442 39.25 -7.13 2.55
CA LEU A 442 39.99 -6.18 1.71
C LEU A 442 40.88 -6.97 0.74
N ALA A 443 40.73 -6.72 -0.57
CA ALA A 443 41.51 -7.40 -1.59
C ALA A 443 42.78 -6.59 -1.94
N THR A 444 42.62 -5.32 -2.32
CA THR A 444 43.75 -4.48 -2.72
C THR A 444 43.42 -3.00 -2.49
N PRO A 445 44.19 -2.25 -1.68
CA PRO A 445 44.03 -0.80 -1.63
C PRO A 445 44.51 -0.16 -2.94
N ARG A 446 43.76 0.79 -3.48
CA ARG A 446 44.16 1.61 -4.64
C ARG A 446 44.32 3.06 -4.24
N GLU A 447 45.19 3.78 -4.94
CA GLU A 447 45.34 5.22 -4.77
C GLU A 447 44.91 5.92 -6.06
N ARG A 448 44.07 6.95 -5.90
CA ARG A 448 43.66 7.86 -6.98
C ARG A 448 44.04 9.28 -6.60
N VAL A 449 44.34 10.10 -7.60
CA VAL A 449 44.79 11.47 -7.41
C VAL A 449 43.76 12.42 -8.01
N GLU A 450 43.28 13.34 -7.21
CA GLU A 450 42.48 14.48 -7.62
C GLU A 450 43.40 15.70 -7.73
N GLU A 451 43.39 16.35 -8.90
CA GLU A 451 44.23 17.51 -9.18
C GLU A 451 43.47 18.82 -9.00
N PHE A 452 44.06 19.76 -8.26
CA PHE A 452 43.50 21.07 -7.93
C PHE A 452 44.41 22.19 -8.44
N GLY A 453 44.67 22.30 -9.74
CA GLY A 453 45.48 23.38 -10.34
C GLY A 453 46.92 23.50 -9.81
N SER A 454 47.09 24.00 -8.59
CA SER A 454 48.34 24.05 -7.81
C SER A 454 48.51 22.97 -6.72
N GLY A 455 47.51 22.12 -6.46
CA GLY A 455 47.56 21.07 -5.43
C GLY A 455 47.13 19.68 -5.91
N LYS A 456 47.41 18.64 -5.12
CA LYS A 456 46.96 17.25 -5.35
C LYS A 456 46.34 16.69 -4.08
N ARG A 457 45.23 15.96 -4.20
CA ARG A 457 44.62 15.20 -3.11
C ARG A 457 44.66 13.72 -3.45
N PHE A 458 45.17 12.92 -2.52
CA PHE A 458 45.27 11.49 -2.66
C PHE A 458 44.06 10.82 -2.00
N HIS A 459 43.36 9.97 -2.76
CA HIS A 459 42.22 9.19 -2.32
C HIS A 459 42.63 7.72 -2.24
N ARG A 460 42.53 7.12 -1.06
CA ARG A 460 42.82 5.70 -0.87
C ARG A 460 41.52 4.90 -0.89
N LEU A 461 41.32 4.15 -1.97
CA LEU A 461 40.14 3.32 -2.20
C LEU A 461 40.34 1.93 -1.60
N ALA A 462 39.36 1.46 -0.84
CA ALA A 462 39.41 0.16 -0.17
C ALA A 462 38.75 -0.92 -1.04
N ILE A 463 39.41 -1.35 -2.12
CA ILE A 463 38.84 -2.38 -3.00
C ILE A 463 38.79 -3.73 -2.26
N ARG A 464 37.56 -4.20 -2.02
CA ARG A 464 37.26 -5.49 -1.37
C ARG A 464 37.01 -6.60 -2.38
N THR A 465 37.00 -7.83 -1.90
CA THR A 465 36.68 -9.01 -2.72
C THR A 465 35.32 -8.91 -3.40
N SER A 466 34.33 -8.28 -2.76
CA SER A 466 33.00 -8.01 -3.32
C SER A 466 33.02 -7.10 -4.56
N HIS A 467 33.92 -6.11 -4.60
CA HIS A 467 34.09 -5.22 -5.74
C HIS A 467 34.71 -5.95 -6.93
N LEU A 468 35.72 -6.79 -6.67
CA LEU A 468 36.36 -7.61 -7.70
C LEU A 468 35.40 -8.70 -8.22
N PHE A 469 34.57 -9.27 -7.35
CA PHE A 469 33.52 -10.20 -7.74
C PHE A 469 32.57 -9.58 -8.77
N LEU A 470 32.09 -8.34 -8.55
CA LEU A 470 31.25 -7.66 -9.54
C LEU A 470 31.96 -7.41 -10.87
N ARG A 471 33.23 -7.01 -10.84
CA ARG A 471 34.04 -6.83 -12.06
C ARG A 471 34.12 -8.12 -12.87
N ASP A 472 34.43 -9.22 -12.19
CA ASP A 472 34.63 -10.51 -12.83
C ASP A 472 33.31 -11.08 -13.37
N ALA A 473 32.20 -10.85 -12.64
CA ALA A 473 30.85 -11.14 -13.12
C ALA A 473 30.50 -10.35 -14.39
N LEU A 474 30.79 -9.04 -14.42
CA LEU A 474 30.56 -8.19 -15.61
C LEU A 474 31.38 -8.62 -16.83
N LEU A 475 32.62 -9.09 -16.62
CA LEU A 475 33.47 -9.60 -17.71
C LEU A 475 32.97 -10.94 -18.27
N ALA A 476 32.28 -11.74 -17.46
CA ALA A 476 31.69 -13.01 -17.86
C ALA A 476 30.26 -12.88 -18.41
N ALA A 477 29.60 -11.75 -18.16
CA ALA A 477 28.20 -11.51 -18.47
C ALA A 477 27.92 -11.31 -19.97
N ASP A 478 26.77 -11.84 -20.43
CA ASP A 478 26.15 -11.43 -21.68
C ASP A 478 25.40 -10.08 -21.55
N GLY A 479 24.68 -9.65 -22.59
CA GLY A 479 24.05 -8.32 -22.62
C GLY A 479 22.95 -8.12 -21.57
N GLU A 480 22.15 -9.15 -21.25
CA GLU A 480 21.06 -9.04 -20.28
C GLU A 480 21.61 -9.12 -18.84
N GLN A 481 22.57 -10.02 -18.61
CA GLN A 481 23.30 -10.14 -17.35
C GLN A 481 24.08 -8.84 -17.03
N GLU A 482 24.71 -8.24 -18.04
CA GLU A 482 25.44 -6.97 -17.89
C GLU A 482 24.52 -5.87 -17.36
N GLU A 483 23.32 -5.72 -17.94
CA GLU A 483 22.33 -4.73 -17.50
C GLU A 483 21.89 -4.98 -16.05
N GLY A 484 21.61 -6.24 -15.69
CA GLY A 484 21.23 -6.64 -14.34
C GLY A 484 22.30 -6.32 -13.29
N ILE A 485 23.57 -6.62 -13.58
CA ILE A 485 24.69 -6.36 -12.66
C ILE A 485 24.98 -4.86 -12.53
N LEU A 486 24.91 -4.10 -13.63
CA LEU A 486 25.09 -2.65 -13.59
C LEU A 486 23.96 -1.95 -12.82
N ALA A 487 22.72 -2.46 -12.94
CA ALA A 487 21.60 -2.00 -12.13
C ALA A 487 21.82 -2.28 -10.62
N LEU A 488 22.37 -3.44 -10.25
CA LEU A 488 22.75 -3.75 -8.87
C LEU A 488 23.77 -2.73 -8.33
N ALA A 489 24.85 -2.47 -9.09
CA ALA A 489 25.89 -1.51 -8.70
C ALA A 489 25.33 -0.09 -8.51
N ALA A 490 24.45 0.36 -9.42
CA ALA A 490 23.81 1.67 -9.34
C ALA A 490 22.88 1.82 -8.13
N ASN A 491 22.20 0.74 -7.69
CA ASN A 491 21.26 0.76 -6.56
C ASN A 491 21.95 0.55 -5.19
N CYS A 492 23.24 0.21 -5.17
CA CYS A 492 24.04 -0.01 -3.96
C CYS A 492 25.22 0.98 -3.83
N PRO A 493 25.02 2.30 -3.88
CA PRO A 493 26.11 3.26 -4.02
C PRO A 493 26.92 3.47 -2.73
N GLY A 494 26.81 2.61 -1.70
CA GLY A 494 27.45 2.81 -0.39
C GLY A 494 28.96 3.12 -0.47
N PHE A 495 29.62 2.69 -1.54
CA PHE A 495 31.03 2.94 -1.87
C PHE A 495 31.14 3.37 -3.34
N PRO A 496 30.71 4.58 -3.69
CA PRO A 496 30.50 4.96 -5.08
C PRO A 496 31.82 5.13 -5.84
N LEU A 497 32.88 5.53 -5.15
CA LEU A 497 34.22 5.71 -5.72
C LEU A 497 34.85 4.38 -6.12
N GLU A 498 34.84 3.40 -5.21
CA GLU A 498 35.33 2.05 -5.45
C GLU A 498 34.58 1.39 -6.61
N LEU A 499 33.25 1.51 -6.65
CA LEU A 499 32.44 0.96 -7.74
C LEU A 499 32.71 1.67 -9.06
N ALA A 500 32.78 3.01 -9.10
CA ALA A 500 33.09 3.75 -10.33
C ALA A 500 34.46 3.37 -10.90
N ASP A 501 35.46 3.18 -10.05
CA ASP A 501 36.80 2.73 -10.44
C ASP A 501 36.77 1.33 -11.09
N ILE A 502 36.02 0.41 -10.49
CA ILE A 502 35.82 -0.94 -11.01
C ILE A 502 35.09 -0.95 -12.35
N LEU A 503 34.06 -0.10 -12.52
CA LEU A 503 33.33 0.00 -13.78
C LEU A 503 34.20 0.56 -14.92
N ALA A 504 35.09 1.50 -14.62
CA ALA A 504 36.05 2.00 -15.60
C ALA A 504 37.06 0.92 -16.02
N GLU A 505 37.55 0.13 -15.06
CA GLU A 505 38.43 -1.02 -15.34
C GLU A 505 37.72 -2.08 -16.17
N TYR A 506 36.47 -2.42 -15.82
CA TYR A 506 35.63 -3.34 -16.59
C TYR A 506 35.51 -2.88 -18.05
N HIS A 507 35.17 -1.61 -18.28
CA HIS A 507 35.02 -1.09 -19.64
C HIS A 507 36.33 -1.23 -20.43
N SER A 508 37.46 -0.81 -19.84
CA SER A 508 38.78 -0.92 -20.44
C SER A 508 39.18 -2.37 -20.76
N ALA A 509 38.83 -3.31 -19.88
CA ALA A 509 39.14 -4.73 -20.07
C ALA A 509 38.22 -5.40 -21.10
N SER A 510 36.96 -4.97 -21.19
CA SER A 510 35.98 -5.52 -22.13
C SER A 510 36.24 -5.12 -23.59
N GLY A 511 36.77 -3.92 -23.82
CA GLY A 511 36.95 -3.34 -25.15
C GLY A 511 35.65 -3.07 -25.93
N ARG A 512 34.47 -3.23 -25.28
CA ARG A 512 33.16 -3.00 -25.89
C ARG A 512 32.79 -1.51 -25.86
N PRO A 513 32.02 -0.99 -26.84
CA PRO A 513 31.40 0.33 -26.71
C PRO A 513 30.56 0.42 -25.42
N PRO A 514 30.48 1.60 -24.77
CA PRO A 514 29.75 1.74 -23.53
C PRO A 514 28.25 1.51 -23.76
N SER A 515 27.66 0.58 -23.00
CA SER A 515 26.22 0.33 -22.98
C SER A 515 25.47 1.47 -22.28
N ALA A 516 24.18 1.64 -22.57
CA ALA A 516 23.34 2.64 -21.88
C ALA A 516 23.31 2.40 -20.37
N ALA A 517 23.25 1.13 -19.94
CA ALA A 517 23.31 0.75 -18.52
C ALA A 517 24.63 1.18 -17.86
N LEU A 518 25.76 1.05 -18.57
CA LEU A 518 27.06 1.49 -18.06
C LEU A 518 27.11 3.01 -17.92
N LEU A 519 26.63 3.74 -18.92
CA LEU A 519 26.55 5.21 -18.86
C LEU A 519 25.68 5.67 -17.69
N GLN A 520 24.55 5.00 -17.41
CA GLN A 520 23.71 5.32 -16.26
C GLN A 520 24.39 5.02 -14.92
N ALA A 521 25.05 3.86 -14.79
CA ALA A 521 25.75 3.46 -13.56
C ALA A 521 26.91 4.42 -13.24
N LEU A 522 27.75 4.73 -14.23
CA LEU A 522 28.80 5.77 -14.11
C LEU A 522 28.17 7.13 -13.79
N GLY A 523 27.05 7.42 -14.46
CA GLY A 523 26.27 8.60 -14.20
C GLY A 523 25.74 8.74 -12.80
N ILE A 524 25.74 7.71 -11.94
CA ILE A 524 25.38 7.77 -10.52
C ILE A 524 26.63 7.76 -9.64
N LEU A 525 27.61 6.91 -9.97
CA LEU A 525 28.75 6.57 -9.11
C LEU A 525 29.94 7.51 -9.28
N THR A 526 30.16 8.04 -10.49
CA THR A 526 31.36 8.78 -10.86
C THR A 526 31.35 10.20 -10.28
N PRO A 527 32.41 10.63 -9.57
CA PRO A 527 32.69 12.04 -9.31
C PRO A 527 33.37 12.70 -10.52
N TRP A 528 33.31 14.02 -10.60
CA TRP A 528 33.85 14.76 -11.75
C TRP A 528 35.35 14.61 -11.93
N TRP A 529 36.11 14.50 -10.83
CA TRP A 529 37.57 14.39 -10.87
C TRP A 529 38.09 13.01 -11.30
N LEU A 530 37.24 11.97 -11.34
CA LEU A 530 37.66 10.63 -11.76
C LEU A 530 37.68 10.54 -13.29
N GLU A 531 38.82 10.91 -13.87
CA GLU A 531 38.99 11.11 -15.31
C GLU A 531 38.68 9.87 -16.15
N ASP A 532 39.17 8.69 -15.75
CA ASP A 532 38.99 7.45 -16.51
C ASP A 532 37.50 7.13 -16.74
N ALA A 533 36.69 7.24 -15.68
CA ALA A 533 35.25 7.01 -15.76
C ALA A 533 34.53 8.09 -16.57
N ARG A 534 34.93 9.36 -16.42
CA ARG A 534 34.37 10.48 -17.17
C ARG A 534 34.70 10.38 -18.67
N ALA A 535 35.91 9.94 -19.02
CA ALA A 535 36.35 9.78 -20.41
C ALA A 535 35.47 8.79 -21.20
N ILE A 536 34.91 7.78 -20.52
CA ILE A 536 33.96 6.84 -21.13
C ILE A 536 32.68 7.57 -21.58
N VAL A 537 32.13 8.41 -20.71
CA VAL A 537 30.92 9.20 -21.00
C VAL A 537 31.21 10.23 -22.10
N GLU A 538 32.35 10.91 -22.03
CA GLU A 538 32.77 11.88 -23.04
C GLU A 538 32.98 11.22 -24.42
N GLY A 539 33.55 10.01 -24.46
CA GLY A 539 33.72 9.23 -25.69
C GLY A 539 32.38 8.90 -26.36
N ALA A 540 31.35 8.62 -25.56
CA ALA A 540 30.00 8.34 -26.07
C ALA A 540 29.32 9.56 -26.73
N LEU A 541 29.73 10.79 -26.41
CA LEU A 541 29.20 12.00 -27.09
C LEU A 541 29.55 12.02 -28.58
N VAL A 542 30.69 11.42 -28.95
CA VAL A 542 31.22 11.42 -30.31
C VAL A 542 30.83 10.14 -31.06
N SER A 543 30.90 8.98 -30.39
CA SER A 543 30.76 7.67 -31.03
C SER A 543 29.32 7.14 -31.10
N ALA A 544 28.41 7.64 -30.26
CA ALA A 544 27.04 7.14 -30.16
C ALA A 544 26.06 7.87 -31.09
N THR A 545 24.87 7.28 -31.30
CA THR A 545 23.81 7.85 -32.14
C THR A 545 22.50 8.03 -31.37
N GLY A 546 21.77 9.11 -31.69
CA GLY A 546 20.42 9.36 -31.18
C GLY A 546 20.31 9.33 -29.64
N PRO A 547 19.55 8.38 -29.05
CA PRO A 547 19.30 8.32 -27.60
C PRO A 547 20.55 8.18 -26.72
N ASP A 548 21.53 7.37 -27.11
CA ASP A 548 22.72 7.13 -26.29
C ASP A 548 23.61 8.37 -26.17
N ARG A 549 23.64 9.20 -27.23
CA ARG A 549 24.32 10.49 -27.21
C ARG A 549 23.59 11.49 -26.31
N LEU A 550 22.26 11.52 -26.35
CA LEU A 550 21.46 12.34 -25.42
C LEU A 550 21.65 11.90 -23.97
N LEU A 551 21.71 10.58 -23.72
CA LEU A 551 22.01 10.00 -22.42
C LEU A 551 23.40 10.43 -21.93
N ALA A 552 24.43 10.32 -22.77
CA ALA A 552 25.79 10.73 -22.41
C ALA A 552 25.86 12.23 -22.01
N ARG A 553 25.13 13.11 -22.71
CA ARG A 553 25.02 14.54 -22.33
C ARG A 553 24.37 14.72 -20.96
N ALA A 554 23.25 14.04 -20.73
CA ALA A 554 22.55 14.10 -19.45
C ALA A 554 23.41 13.55 -18.31
N VAL A 555 24.09 12.43 -18.52
CA VAL A 555 25.00 11.79 -17.56
C VAL A 555 26.14 12.73 -17.18
N LEU A 556 26.82 13.34 -18.16
CA LEU A 556 27.92 14.26 -17.90
C LEU A 556 27.45 15.47 -17.09
N LEU A 557 26.27 16.02 -17.41
CA LEU A 557 25.67 17.09 -16.62
C LEU A 557 25.31 16.63 -15.20
N ARG A 558 24.74 15.43 -15.01
CA ARG A 558 24.40 14.89 -13.68
C ARG A 558 25.63 14.73 -12.78
N ILE A 559 26.75 14.25 -13.34
CA ILE A 559 28.03 14.15 -12.62
C ILE A 559 28.43 15.53 -12.09
N TYR A 560 28.39 16.56 -12.96
CA TYR A 560 28.67 17.94 -12.55
C TYR A 560 27.72 18.45 -11.47
N LEU A 561 26.41 18.28 -11.67
CA LEU A 561 25.38 18.82 -10.77
C LEU A 561 25.48 18.24 -9.36
N ARG A 562 25.82 16.96 -9.20
CA ARG A 562 25.99 16.35 -7.86
C ARG A 562 27.15 16.96 -7.10
N GLU A 563 28.28 17.16 -7.77
CA GLU A 563 29.49 17.65 -7.12
C GLU A 563 29.42 19.16 -6.87
N GLU A 564 29.10 19.94 -7.89
CA GLU A 564 28.99 21.39 -7.80
C GLU A 564 27.75 21.81 -6.98
N GLY A 565 26.64 21.06 -7.08
CA GLY A 565 25.43 21.35 -6.31
C GLY A 565 25.66 21.28 -4.81
N LEU A 566 26.41 20.27 -4.36
CA LEU A 566 26.82 20.15 -2.96
C LEU A 566 27.76 21.30 -2.56
N ALA A 567 28.68 21.71 -3.42
CA ALA A 567 29.58 22.85 -3.15
C ALA A 567 28.78 24.16 -3.01
N ARG A 568 27.91 24.48 -3.96
CA ARG A 568 27.07 25.69 -3.96
C ARG A 568 26.07 25.73 -2.80
N MET A 569 25.50 24.59 -2.42
CA MET A 569 24.63 24.51 -1.23
C MET A 569 25.38 24.86 0.06
N ASN A 570 26.64 24.45 0.15
CA ASN A 570 27.50 24.69 1.31
C ASN A 570 28.29 26.02 1.24
N GLY A 571 28.02 26.88 0.25
CA GLY A 571 28.71 28.16 0.07
C GLY A 571 30.21 28.02 -0.23
N ARG A 572 30.63 26.87 -0.76
CA ARG A 572 32.02 26.64 -1.17
C ARG A 572 32.27 27.23 -2.57
N PRO A 573 33.49 27.71 -2.85
CA PRO A 573 33.85 28.15 -4.19
C PRO A 573 33.70 27.01 -5.20
N SER A 574 33.26 27.35 -6.40
CA SER A 574 33.12 26.38 -7.49
C SER A 574 34.47 25.73 -7.80
N HIS A 575 34.46 24.41 -7.90
CA HIS A 575 35.65 23.64 -8.25
C HIS A 575 35.78 23.46 -9.77
N ILE A 576 34.67 23.60 -10.51
CA ILE A 576 34.57 23.29 -11.94
C ILE A 576 33.82 24.43 -12.63
N GLY A 577 34.49 25.12 -13.57
CA GLY A 577 33.87 26.22 -14.31
C GLY A 577 32.70 25.76 -15.19
N TRP A 578 31.50 26.31 -14.96
CA TRP A 578 30.30 26.06 -15.78
C TRP A 578 30.54 26.15 -17.29
N PRO A 579 31.26 27.17 -17.83
CA PRO A 579 31.48 27.28 -19.27
C PRO A 579 32.19 26.07 -19.92
N LEU A 580 33.04 25.38 -19.15
CA LEU A 580 33.72 24.18 -19.64
C LEU A 580 32.75 23.01 -19.80
N VAL A 581 31.85 22.85 -18.85
CA VAL A 581 30.84 21.79 -18.84
C VAL A 581 29.79 22.05 -19.90
N GLU A 582 29.28 23.29 -19.95
CA GLU A 582 28.33 23.76 -20.96
C GLU A 582 28.84 23.47 -22.37
N ALA A 583 30.07 23.89 -22.68
CA ALA A 583 30.67 23.65 -23.99
C ALA A 583 30.72 22.15 -24.36
N LYS A 584 31.01 21.26 -23.41
CA LYS A 584 31.03 19.80 -23.64
C LYS A 584 29.62 19.23 -23.89
N ILE A 585 28.63 19.65 -23.11
CA ILE A 585 27.27 19.10 -23.21
C ILE A 585 26.45 19.74 -24.34
N THR A 586 26.86 20.88 -24.90
CA THR A 586 26.18 21.52 -26.03
C THR A 586 26.93 21.46 -27.35
N SER A 587 28.15 20.93 -27.40
CA SER A 587 28.92 20.81 -28.66
C SER A 587 28.24 19.87 -29.66
N ASP A 588 28.23 20.23 -30.93
CA ASP A 588 27.82 19.39 -32.07
C ASP A 588 26.43 18.74 -31.93
N ILE A 589 25.44 19.44 -31.37
CA ILE A 589 24.05 18.96 -31.32
C ILE A 589 23.50 18.84 -32.75
N PRO A 590 23.12 17.63 -33.20
CA PRO A 590 22.52 17.45 -34.52
C PRO A 590 21.19 18.19 -34.64
N VAL A 591 20.87 18.66 -35.85
CA VAL A 591 19.59 19.31 -36.17
C VAL A 591 18.36 18.48 -35.78
N ALA A 592 18.44 17.14 -35.82
CA ALA A 592 17.35 16.26 -35.40
C ALA A 592 17.14 16.23 -33.87
N GLU A 593 18.16 16.59 -33.09
CA GLU A 593 18.19 16.55 -31.62
C GLU A 593 18.00 17.95 -31.01
N ASP A 594 17.86 19.01 -31.80
CA ASP A 594 17.93 20.41 -31.35
C ASP A 594 16.83 20.83 -30.36
N VAL A 595 15.66 20.20 -30.38
CA VAL A 595 14.62 20.36 -29.35
C VAL A 595 14.77 19.35 -28.21
N ALA A 596 15.16 18.11 -28.52
CA ALA A 596 15.25 17.04 -27.51
C ALA A 596 16.42 17.25 -26.55
N ALA A 597 17.59 17.66 -27.04
CA ALA A 597 18.79 17.91 -26.26
C ALA A 597 18.59 18.94 -25.14
N PRO A 598 18.08 20.17 -25.39
CA PRO A 598 17.86 21.13 -24.30
C PRO A 598 16.79 20.67 -23.30
N ILE A 599 15.76 19.92 -23.74
CA ILE A 599 14.77 19.34 -22.81
C ILE A 599 15.41 18.26 -21.93
N VAL A 600 16.22 17.36 -22.49
CA VAL A 600 16.95 16.32 -21.75
C VAL A 600 17.97 16.95 -20.78
N LEU A 601 18.64 18.03 -21.18
CA LEU A 601 19.55 18.77 -20.30
C LEU A 601 18.81 19.50 -19.18
N ALA A 602 17.71 20.18 -19.48
CA ALA A 602 16.83 20.77 -18.46
C ALA A 602 16.31 19.70 -17.50
N SER A 603 15.96 18.52 -18.04
CA SER A 603 15.53 17.37 -17.27
C SER A 603 16.58 16.84 -16.30
N ALA A 604 17.87 16.92 -16.65
CA ALA A 604 18.94 16.48 -15.76
C ALA A 604 19.02 17.32 -14.46
N PHE A 605 18.52 18.56 -14.45
CA PHE A 605 18.38 19.36 -13.22
C PHE A 605 17.24 18.91 -12.31
N LEU A 606 16.26 18.18 -12.86
CA LEU A 606 15.06 17.73 -12.15
C LEU A 606 15.17 16.27 -11.67
N GLY A 607 16.30 15.62 -11.95
CA GLY A 607 16.52 14.21 -11.63
C GLY A 607 16.42 13.90 -10.14
N LYS A 608 16.12 12.64 -9.81
CA LYS A 608 15.95 12.17 -8.41
C LYS A 608 17.12 12.57 -7.49
N ASP A 609 18.34 12.55 -8.01
CA ASP A 609 19.57 12.80 -7.23
C ASP A 609 20.12 14.22 -7.40
N THR A 610 19.61 14.99 -8.35
CA THR A 610 20.10 16.34 -8.71
C THR A 610 19.07 17.45 -8.45
N GLY A 611 17.78 17.12 -8.40
CA GLY A 611 16.65 18.03 -8.20
C GLY A 611 16.72 18.85 -6.91
N ILE A 612 17.39 18.33 -5.88
CA ILE A 612 17.63 19.06 -4.63
C ILE A 612 18.47 20.33 -4.84
N PHE A 613 19.27 20.38 -5.91
CA PHE A 613 20.17 21.49 -6.20
C PHE A 613 19.58 22.53 -7.14
N ILE A 614 18.40 22.31 -7.73
CA ILE A 614 17.88 23.15 -8.83
C ILE A 614 17.88 24.65 -8.53
N ARG A 615 17.53 25.04 -7.30
CA ARG A 615 17.53 26.46 -6.88
C ARG A 615 18.92 27.13 -6.95
N LYS A 616 20.00 26.35 -6.85
CA LYS A 616 21.38 26.83 -6.97
C LYS A 616 21.88 26.89 -8.42
N PHE A 617 21.08 26.37 -9.34
CA PHE A 617 21.33 26.37 -10.78
C PHE A 617 20.15 26.94 -11.56
N ASP A 618 19.34 27.82 -10.96
CA ASP A 618 18.13 28.33 -11.61
C ASP A 618 18.48 29.04 -12.94
N THR A 619 19.54 29.84 -12.96
CA THR A 619 20.01 30.50 -14.19
C THR A 619 20.38 29.49 -15.28
N GLU A 620 21.13 28.45 -14.95
CA GLU A 620 21.57 27.42 -15.90
C GLU A 620 20.38 26.58 -16.39
N TYR A 621 19.47 26.21 -15.51
CA TYR A 621 18.22 25.52 -15.86
C TYR A 621 17.36 26.37 -16.80
N ARG A 622 17.19 27.66 -16.48
CA ARG A 622 16.43 28.62 -17.30
C ARG A 622 17.03 28.77 -18.70
N ALA A 623 18.35 28.78 -18.82
CA ALA A 623 19.03 28.83 -20.11
C ALA A 623 18.67 27.63 -21.01
N PHE A 624 18.58 26.41 -20.45
CA PHE A 624 18.13 25.25 -21.23
C PHE A 624 16.63 25.27 -21.52
N ALA A 625 15.79 25.73 -20.60
CA ALA A 625 14.37 25.91 -20.84
C ALA A 625 14.12 26.94 -21.97
N ASP A 626 14.86 28.03 -22.00
CA ASP A 626 14.84 29.04 -23.06
C ASP A 626 15.33 28.46 -24.39
N ALA A 627 16.44 27.72 -24.38
CA ALA A 627 16.95 27.04 -25.58
C ALA A 627 15.92 26.05 -26.15
N ALA A 628 15.26 25.27 -25.29
CA ALA A 628 14.18 24.36 -25.68
C ALA A 628 13.00 25.11 -26.30
N LEU A 629 12.57 26.22 -25.69
CA LEU A 629 11.47 27.04 -26.18
C LEU A 629 11.79 27.67 -27.55
N VAL A 630 13.00 28.21 -27.71
CA VAL A 630 13.47 28.78 -28.98
C VAL A 630 13.52 27.71 -30.07
N ALA A 631 14.10 26.54 -29.78
CA ALA A 631 14.16 25.44 -30.73
C ALA A 631 12.76 24.93 -31.10
N ALA A 632 11.87 24.77 -30.12
CA ALA A 632 10.48 24.36 -30.35
C ALA A 632 9.73 25.37 -31.24
N ARG A 633 9.83 26.68 -30.95
CA ARG A 633 9.22 27.75 -31.77
C ARG A 633 9.76 27.75 -33.20
N ALA A 634 11.06 27.57 -33.38
CA ALA A 634 11.68 27.50 -34.71
C ALA A 634 11.18 26.29 -35.52
N ARG A 635 11.01 25.13 -34.88
CA ARG A 635 10.56 23.89 -35.54
C ARG A 635 9.04 23.83 -35.75
N LEU A 636 8.27 24.50 -34.90
CA LEU A 636 6.81 24.53 -34.95
C LEU A 636 6.25 25.79 -35.64
N GLY A 637 7.09 26.63 -36.23
CA GLY A 637 6.75 27.95 -36.79
C GLY A 637 5.41 28.00 -37.53
N GLY A 638 4.40 28.61 -36.88
CA GLY A 638 3.03 28.79 -37.41
C GLY A 638 1.98 27.76 -36.95
N THR A 639 2.34 26.77 -36.13
CA THR A 639 1.42 25.72 -35.63
C THR A 639 1.05 25.85 -34.15
N LEU A 640 1.80 26.61 -33.36
CA LEU A 640 1.44 26.97 -31.98
C LEU A 640 0.61 28.26 -31.97
N ASP A 641 -0.61 28.19 -31.45
CA ASP A 641 -1.38 29.39 -31.13
C ASP A 641 -0.79 30.10 -29.87
N PRO A 642 -1.10 31.39 -29.65
CA PRO A 642 -0.53 32.15 -28.53
C PRO A 642 -0.79 31.57 -27.15
N ALA A 643 -1.92 30.88 -26.94
CA ALA A 643 -2.26 30.29 -25.65
C ALA A 643 -1.43 29.03 -25.40
N ARG A 644 -1.23 28.19 -26.42
CA ARG A 644 -0.33 27.02 -26.36
C ARG A 644 1.13 27.41 -26.23
N ASP A 645 1.55 28.47 -26.90
CA ASP A 645 2.93 28.98 -26.79
C ASP A 645 3.21 29.48 -25.37
N ALA A 646 2.28 30.25 -24.77
CA ALA A 646 2.36 30.65 -23.36
C ALA A 646 2.36 29.43 -22.42
N ALA A 647 1.48 28.45 -22.66
CA ALA A 647 1.45 27.22 -21.87
C ALA A 647 2.76 26.43 -21.97
N LEU A 648 3.34 26.29 -23.17
CA LEU A 648 4.62 25.61 -23.36
C LEU A 648 5.75 26.32 -22.59
N GLN A 649 5.78 27.64 -22.63
CA GLN A 649 6.73 28.44 -21.86
C GLN A 649 6.57 28.17 -20.35
N ASP A 650 5.35 28.24 -19.83
CA ASP A 650 5.07 27.99 -18.41
C ASP A 650 5.48 26.57 -17.99
N LEU A 651 5.16 25.55 -18.80
CA LEU A 651 5.49 24.15 -18.54
C LEU A 651 7.01 23.91 -18.50
N LEU A 652 7.75 24.46 -19.47
CA LEU A 652 9.21 24.38 -19.50
C LEU A 652 9.85 25.09 -18.31
N TYR A 653 9.26 26.20 -17.87
CA TYR A 653 9.74 27.02 -16.76
C TYR A 653 9.40 26.45 -15.38
N SER A 654 8.31 25.69 -15.28
CA SER A 654 7.88 25.00 -14.06
C SER A 654 8.45 23.60 -13.94
N GLY A 655 9.16 23.09 -14.96
CA GLY A 655 9.75 21.75 -14.96
C GLY A 655 8.75 20.63 -15.22
N GLN A 656 7.58 20.92 -15.78
CA GLN A 656 6.57 19.92 -16.15
C GLN A 656 6.87 19.36 -17.54
N LEU A 657 8.01 18.66 -17.65
CA LEU A 657 8.62 18.36 -18.95
C LEU A 657 7.83 17.31 -19.74
N ALA A 658 7.17 16.34 -19.09
CA ALA A 658 6.33 15.38 -19.81
C ALA A 658 5.12 16.08 -20.49
N GLN A 659 4.54 17.08 -19.83
CA GLN A 659 3.47 17.91 -20.39
C GLN A 659 3.99 18.81 -21.52
N ALA A 660 5.19 19.39 -21.36
CA ALA A 660 5.83 20.16 -22.43
C ALA A 660 6.09 19.30 -23.67
N VAL A 661 6.58 18.06 -23.51
CA VAL A 661 6.75 17.09 -24.59
C VAL A 661 5.42 16.81 -25.25
N LEU A 662 4.37 16.49 -24.48
CA LEU A 662 3.03 16.24 -25.01
C LEU A 662 2.50 17.43 -25.82
N CYS A 663 2.68 18.65 -25.33
CA CYS A 663 2.32 19.89 -26.03
C CYS A 663 3.03 20.00 -27.38
N ILE A 664 4.33 19.71 -27.44
CA ILE A 664 5.13 19.75 -28.69
C ILE A 664 4.66 18.67 -29.68
N VAL A 665 4.53 17.41 -29.25
CA VAL A 665 4.28 16.27 -30.16
C VAL A 665 2.84 16.22 -30.69
N THR A 666 1.88 16.83 -29.99
CA THR A 666 0.46 16.88 -30.39
C THR A 666 0.13 18.01 -31.36
N THR A 667 1.07 18.93 -31.62
CA THR A 667 0.86 20.14 -32.44
C THR A 667 0.83 19.86 -33.97
N LYS A 668 0.67 18.60 -34.40
CA LYS A 668 0.61 18.13 -35.81
C LYS A 668 1.57 18.87 -36.78
N PRO A 669 2.90 18.83 -36.55
CA PRO A 669 3.85 19.55 -37.40
C PRO A 669 3.95 18.92 -38.80
N LYS A 670 4.19 19.73 -39.85
CA LYS A 670 4.49 19.25 -41.21
C LYS A 670 6.01 19.27 -41.47
N GLY A 671 6.53 18.34 -42.28
CA GLY A 671 7.92 18.39 -42.76
C GLY A 671 8.98 17.98 -41.72
N GLN A 672 10.08 18.76 -41.61
CA GLN A 672 11.24 18.46 -40.74
C GLN A 672 10.91 18.26 -39.25
N ALA A 673 9.77 18.79 -38.77
CA ALA A 673 9.33 18.62 -37.39
C ALA A 673 8.80 17.21 -37.05
N ALA A 674 8.61 16.32 -38.05
CA ALA A 674 8.34 14.91 -37.81
C ALA A 674 9.54 14.16 -37.18
N ALA A 675 10.77 14.53 -37.56
CA ALA A 675 11.99 13.98 -36.96
C ALA A 675 12.12 14.42 -35.49
N THR A 676 11.85 15.69 -35.20
CA THR A 676 11.82 16.24 -33.84
C THR A 676 10.83 15.49 -32.94
N LYS A 677 9.63 15.17 -33.45
CA LYS A 677 8.64 14.37 -32.72
C LYS A 677 9.18 12.98 -32.37
N GLN A 678 9.79 12.28 -33.32
CA GLN A 678 10.31 10.94 -33.10
C GLN A 678 11.46 10.93 -32.09
N THR A 679 12.40 11.86 -32.18
CA THR A 679 13.52 11.97 -31.25
C THR A 679 13.07 12.33 -29.83
N LEU A 680 12.06 13.20 -29.66
CA LEU A 680 11.49 13.51 -28.36
C LEU A 680 10.77 12.30 -27.73
N LEU A 681 9.97 11.58 -28.51
CA LEU A 681 9.29 10.37 -28.03
C LEU A 681 10.29 9.25 -27.71
N GLN A 682 11.38 9.13 -28.48
CA GLN A 682 12.48 8.23 -28.14
C GLN A 682 13.13 8.65 -26.83
N ALA A 683 13.55 9.91 -26.67
CA ALA A 683 14.15 10.39 -25.42
C ALA A 683 13.24 10.15 -24.20
N PHE A 684 11.93 10.34 -24.37
CA PHE A 684 10.93 10.02 -23.36
C PHE A 684 10.87 8.50 -23.06
N ALA A 685 10.76 7.65 -24.09
CA ALA A 685 10.70 6.19 -23.92
C ALA A 685 11.97 5.60 -23.29
N PHE A 686 13.13 6.21 -23.53
CA PHE A 686 14.41 5.86 -22.91
C PHE A 686 14.57 6.39 -21.47
N GLY A 687 13.57 7.09 -20.92
CA GLY A 687 13.62 7.62 -19.55
C GLY A 687 14.60 8.80 -19.36
N LEU A 688 14.95 9.51 -20.44
CA LEU A 688 15.85 10.69 -20.37
C LEU A 688 15.13 11.96 -19.92
N ILE A 689 13.79 11.94 -19.97
CA ILE A 689 12.93 13.04 -19.54
C ILE A 689 12.28 12.62 -18.23
N GLU A 690 12.67 13.32 -17.18
CA GLU A 690 12.14 13.18 -15.84
C GLU A 690 10.66 13.48 -15.87
N THR A 691 9.92 12.60 -15.24
CA THR A 691 8.48 12.69 -15.14
C THR A 691 8.16 13.09 -13.72
N GLY A 692 7.51 14.23 -13.55
CA GLY A 692 7.06 14.65 -12.23
C GLY A 692 5.98 13.74 -11.67
N ARG A 693 5.72 13.91 -10.38
CA ARG A 693 4.87 13.02 -9.57
C ARG A 693 3.44 13.53 -9.44
N SER A 694 3.09 14.62 -10.13
CA SER A 694 1.72 15.12 -10.12
C SER A 694 0.85 14.27 -11.04
N THR A 695 -0.45 14.28 -10.79
CA THR A 695 -1.40 13.50 -11.58
C THR A 695 -1.57 14.03 -12.99
N GLU A 696 -1.53 15.36 -13.14
CA GLU A 696 -1.54 16.04 -14.44
C GLU A 696 -0.35 15.60 -15.29
N GLU A 697 0.83 15.47 -14.67
CA GLU A 697 2.02 14.99 -15.34
C GLU A 697 1.97 13.49 -15.61
N GLY A 698 1.44 12.69 -14.67
CA GLY A 698 1.20 11.26 -14.89
C GLY A 698 0.25 10.98 -16.05
N ALA A 699 -0.80 11.80 -16.23
CA ALA A 699 -1.68 11.68 -17.38
C ALA A 699 -0.93 11.99 -18.68
N ALA A 700 -0.09 13.03 -18.69
CA ALA A 700 0.74 13.34 -19.84
C ALA A 700 1.77 12.24 -20.15
N VAL A 701 2.34 11.61 -19.11
CA VAL A 701 3.21 10.43 -19.25
C VAL A 701 2.49 9.30 -19.94
N ALA A 702 1.28 8.96 -19.50
CA ALA A 702 0.48 7.90 -20.10
C ALA A 702 0.14 8.20 -21.58
N GLU A 703 -0.22 9.43 -21.92
CA GLU A 703 -0.44 9.84 -23.32
C GLU A 703 0.85 9.77 -24.16
N CYS A 704 2.00 10.18 -23.61
CA CYS A 704 3.28 10.02 -24.28
C CYS A 704 3.63 8.54 -24.52
N LEU A 705 3.33 7.65 -23.56
CA LEU A 705 3.50 6.19 -23.73
C LEU A 705 2.59 5.63 -24.84
N LEU A 706 1.34 6.09 -24.94
CA LEU A 706 0.45 5.71 -26.04
C LEU A 706 1.02 6.17 -27.39
N LEU A 707 1.58 7.38 -27.47
CA LEU A 707 2.26 7.88 -28.67
C LEU A 707 3.53 7.09 -29.02
N CYS A 708 4.16 6.43 -28.04
CA CYS A 708 5.26 5.49 -28.23
C CYS A 708 4.80 4.05 -28.54
N ASN A 709 3.50 3.81 -28.73
CA ASN A 709 2.89 2.48 -28.86
C ASN A 709 3.10 1.54 -27.65
N ALA A 710 3.46 2.08 -26.48
CA ALA A 710 3.63 1.33 -25.25
C ALA A 710 2.30 1.21 -24.48
N THR A 711 1.29 0.60 -25.13
CA THR A 711 -0.10 0.58 -24.64
C THR A 711 -0.25 -0.05 -23.26
N GLU A 712 0.46 -1.15 -22.99
CA GLU A 712 0.41 -1.82 -21.69
C GLU A 712 1.00 -0.93 -20.57
N ALA A 713 2.14 -0.29 -20.82
CA ALA A 713 2.75 0.64 -19.87
C ALA A 713 1.85 1.88 -19.64
N ALA A 714 1.20 2.39 -20.68
CA ALA A 714 0.24 3.49 -20.55
C ALA A 714 -0.98 3.09 -19.71
N LEU A 715 -1.55 1.90 -19.96
CA LEU A 715 -2.66 1.37 -19.18
C LEU A 715 -2.26 1.16 -17.71
N ASP A 716 -1.04 0.69 -17.43
CA ASP A 716 -0.53 0.58 -16.07
C ASP A 716 -0.41 1.95 -15.39
N VAL A 717 0.09 2.98 -16.10
CA VAL A 717 0.11 4.36 -15.57
C VAL A 717 -1.32 4.85 -15.29
N PHE A 718 -2.27 4.70 -16.21
CA PHE A 718 -3.66 5.14 -15.98
C PHE A 718 -4.35 4.36 -14.86
N ASP A 719 -4.11 3.05 -14.74
CA ASP A 719 -4.63 2.24 -13.63
C ASP A 719 -4.00 2.68 -12.30
N ARG A 720 -2.69 2.98 -12.27
CA ARG A 720 -2.02 3.54 -11.08
C ARG A 720 -2.59 4.91 -10.71
N LEU A 721 -2.84 5.79 -11.69
CA LEU A 721 -3.48 7.10 -11.46
C LEU A 721 -4.90 6.95 -10.94
N SER A 722 -5.70 6.04 -11.53
CA SER A 722 -7.06 5.73 -11.07
C SER A 722 -7.07 5.22 -9.62
N ARG A 723 -6.02 4.48 -9.23
CA ARG A 723 -5.83 4.03 -7.85
C ARG A 723 -5.39 5.19 -6.95
N HIS A 724 -4.40 5.99 -7.34
CA HIS A 724 -3.85 7.07 -6.52
C HIS A 724 -4.78 8.28 -6.37
N GLU A 725 -5.62 8.55 -7.37
CA GLU A 725 -6.65 9.59 -7.35
C GLU A 725 -8.04 8.98 -7.51
N PRO A 726 -8.55 8.31 -6.46
CA PRO A 726 -9.83 7.60 -6.53
C PRO A 726 -11.04 8.52 -6.75
N GLY A 727 -10.85 9.84 -6.58
CA GLY A 727 -11.86 10.87 -6.85
C GLY A 727 -11.88 11.40 -8.29
N ASN A 728 -10.84 11.10 -9.07
CA ASN A 728 -10.68 11.55 -10.44
C ASN A 728 -11.15 10.45 -11.39
N VAL A 729 -12.26 10.68 -12.08
CA VAL A 729 -12.82 9.71 -13.03
C VAL A 729 -12.07 9.68 -14.36
N GLU A 730 -11.29 10.72 -14.67
CA GLU A 730 -10.63 10.90 -15.97
C GLU A 730 -9.68 9.74 -16.32
N PRO A 731 -8.77 9.28 -15.45
CA PRO A 731 -7.90 8.16 -15.77
C PRO A 731 -8.69 6.86 -16.04
N ALA A 732 -9.79 6.64 -15.33
CA ALA A 732 -10.64 5.45 -15.53
C ALA A 732 -11.40 5.51 -16.86
N LEU A 733 -11.91 6.69 -17.25
CA LEU A 733 -12.51 6.91 -18.57
C LEU A 733 -11.48 6.68 -19.67
N ARG A 734 -10.25 7.16 -19.46
CA ARG A 734 -9.19 7.02 -20.45
C ARG A 734 -8.78 5.56 -20.65
N VAL A 735 -8.75 4.74 -19.60
CA VAL A 735 -8.54 3.29 -19.70
C VAL A 735 -9.56 2.64 -20.65
N VAL A 736 -10.85 2.92 -20.51
CA VAL A 736 -11.88 2.28 -21.37
C VAL A 736 -11.85 2.79 -22.81
N GLU A 737 -11.51 4.07 -23.02
CA GLU A 737 -11.31 4.63 -24.35
C GLU A 737 -10.14 3.96 -25.09
N VAL A 738 -9.03 3.69 -24.39
CA VAL A 738 -7.88 2.96 -24.95
C VAL A 738 -8.23 1.49 -25.20
N LEU A 739 -8.82 0.81 -24.21
CA LEU A 739 -9.18 -0.61 -24.31
C LEU A 739 -10.16 -0.91 -25.46
N ALA A 740 -11.06 0.01 -25.77
CA ALA A 740 -12.01 -0.17 -26.87
C ALA A 740 -11.35 -0.20 -28.25
N GLY A 741 -10.14 0.36 -28.38
CA GLY A 741 -9.32 0.28 -29.59
C GLY A 741 -8.50 -1.02 -29.71
N ILE A 742 -8.47 -1.87 -28.67
CA ILE A 742 -7.64 -3.08 -28.64
C ILE A 742 -8.47 -4.31 -29.03
N GLU A 743 -8.02 -5.03 -30.05
CA GLU A 743 -8.65 -6.27 -30.50
C GLU A 743 -8.67 -7.34 -29.38
N GLY A 744 -9.79 -8.04 -29.23
CA GLY A 744 -9.97 -9.05 -28.18
C GLY A 744 -10.32 -8.53 -26.79
N MET A 745 -10.25 -7.22 -26.53
CA MET A 745 -10.49 -6.64 -25.19
C MET A 745 -11.93 -6.16 -24.93
N ALA A 746 -12.85 -6.32 -25.88
CA ALA A 746 -14.21 -5.79 -25.79
C ALA A 746 -14.98 -6.26 -24.52
N GLY A 747 -14.84 -7.53 -24.12
CA GLY A 747 -15.48 -8.06 -22.91
C GLY A 747 -14.92 -7.43 -21.63
N TYR A 748 -13.60 -7.25 -21.57
CA TYR A 748 -12.94 -6.60 -20.44
C TYR A 748 -13.29 -5.11 -20.38
N CYS A 749 -13.33 -4.43 -21.52
CA CYS A 749 -13.74 -3.03 -21.61
C CYS A 749 -15.18 -2.81 -21.09
N ARG A 750 -16.15 -3.64 -21.50
CA ARG A 750 -17.54 -3.56 -20.98
C ARG A 750 -17.61 -3.74 -19.46
N THR A 751 -16.86 -4.70 -18.93
CA THR A 751 -16.75 -4.90 -17.47
C THR A 751 -16.22 -3.64 -16.78
N ARG A 752 -15.20 -2.99 -17.34
CA ARG A 752 -14.65 -1.74 -16.78
C ARG A 752 -15.65 -0.58 -16.87
N ILE A 753 -16.41 -0.47 -17.96
CA ILE A 753 -17.48 0.55 -18.11
C ILE A 753 -18.56 0.40 -17.03
N GLU A 754 -19.03 -0.83 -16.80
CA GLU A 754 -19.98 -1.12 -15.72
C GLU A 754 -19.41 -0.77 -14.35
N GLN A 755 -18.14 -1.12 -14.10
CA GLN A 755 -17.45 -0.73 -12.87
C GLN A 755 -17.42 0.79 -12.69
N ILE A 756 -17.14 1.57 -13.75
CA ILE A 756 -17.11 3.03 -13.66
C ILE A 756 -18.50 3.55 -13.25
N ARG A 757 -19.58 3.08 -13.88
CA ARG A 757 -20.96 3.49 -13.55
C ARG A 757 -21.41 3.13 -12.14
N ASN A 758 -20.92 1.98 -11.65
CA ASN A 758 -21.26 1.48 -10.32
C ASN A 758 -20.48 2.18 -9.21
N HIS A 759 -19.28 2.67 -9.50
CA HIS A 759 -18.39 3.26 -8.50
C HIS A 759 -18.39 4.80 -8.48
N PHE A 760 -18.65 5.44 -9.61
CA PHE A 760 -18.55 6.89 -9.77
C PHE A 760 -19.90 7.57 -10.01
N ARG A 761 -20.07 8.75 -9.43
CA ARG A 761 -21.10 9.73 -9.80
C ARG A 761 -20.64 10.45 -11.07
N LEU A 762 -21.27 10.10 -12.19
CA LEU A 762 -20.94 10.65 -13.50
C LEU A 762 -21.86 11.82 -13.85
N ASP A 763 -21.27 12.91 -14.34
CA ASP A 763 -22.03 13.97 -15.02
C ASP A 763 -22.46 13.53 -16.44
N ALA A 764 -23.26 14.38 -17.09
CA ALA A 764 -23.76 14.10 -18.44
C ALA A 764 -22.65 13.94 -19.49
N ALA A 765 -21.54 14.66 -19.36
CA ALA A 765 -20.43 14.60 -20.31
C ALA A 765 -19.70 13.25 -20.21
N ASN A 766 -19.44 12.79 -18.99
CA ASN A 766 -18.80 11.50 -18.72
C ASN A 766 -19.70 10.31 -19.10
N VAL A 767 -21.01 10.43 -18.90
CA VAL A 767 -21.98 9.44 -19.41
C VAL A 767 -21.93 9.36 -20.94
N ALA A 768 -21.91 10.50 -21.64
CA ALA A 768 -21.83 10.55 -23.09
C ALA A 768 -20.53 9.91 -23.62
N ARG A 769 -19.39 10.13 -22.93
CA ARG A 769 -18.13 9.47 -23.26
C ARG A 769 -18.22 7.95 -23.16
N LEU A 770 -18.76 7.42 -22.05
CA LEU A 770 -18.96 5.97 -21.90
C LEU A 770 -19.88 5.38 -22.98
N GLN A 771 -20.96 6.09 -23.33
CA GLN A 771 -21.87 5.67 -24.40
C GLN A 771 -21.20 5.66 -25.78
N ALA A 772 -20.30 6.62 -26.05
CA ALA A 772 -19.51 6.64 -27.26
C ALA A 772 -18.57 5.42 -27.34
N VAL A 773 -17.91 5.06 -26.24
CA VAL A 773 -17.06 3.87 -26.15
C VAL A 773 -17.89 2.59 -26.36
N GLU A 774 -19.05 2.45 -25.71
CA GLU A 774 -19.93 1.28 -25.91
C GLU A 774 -20.41 1.14 -27.35
N SER A 775 -20.70 2.25 -28.02
CA SER A 775 -21.10 2.26 -29.43
C SER A 775 -19.97 1.74 -30.34
N GLN A 776 -18.71 1.97 -29.98
CA GLN A 776 -17.54 1.41 -30.69
C GLN A 776 -17.37 -0.09 -30.43
N LEU A 777 -17.83 -0.60 -29.27
CA LEU A 777 -17.76 -2.00 -28.89
C LEU A 777 -18.91 -2.86 -29.45
N ALA A 778 -19.90 -2.28 -30.11
CA ALA A 778 -20.98 -3.04 -30.75
C ALA A 778 -20.39 -3.94 -31.86
N PRO A 779 -20.88 -5.20 -32.02
CA PRO A 779 -20.38 -6.07 -33.08
C PRO A 779 -20.57 -5.39 -34.44
N ARG A 780 -19.46 -5.24 -35.17
CA ARG A 780 -19.47 -4.75 -36.56
C ARG A 780 -20.03 -5.80 -37.50
#